data_AF-A0A8H5RHG6-F1
#
_entry.id   AF-A0A8H5RHG6-F1
#
_cell.length_a   1.000
_cell.length_b   1.000
_cell.length_c   1.000
_cell.angle_alpha   90.00
_cell.angle_beta   90.00
_cell.angle_gamma   90.00
#
_symmetry.space_group_name_H-M   'P 1'
#
loop_
_entity.id
_entity.type
_entity.pdbx_description
1 polymer ?
#
loop_
_entity_poly.entity_id
_entity_poly.type
_entity_poly.pdbx_seq_one_letter_code
_entity_poly.pdbx_strand_id
1 'polypeptide(L)'
;MPHIHDNAVTNGINGHTDDYEPVNVIIPIGGIGSRFAKEGYRFPKPLINIVGQPMLLWLIENLSLRPKDTLWIAVNEQIDHEFRIGQLVSKNFPKVNMKLLLLRHQTKGASETLYMVTQSMTKEHLRHRTVSLDCDTIYWNDILSSVRKLPSGHGGCFYFIDQGDKPIFSYIQTENESPGAERIVDIQEKKAISNKANTGAYVFPSAADLKTWAAENLDVKHPDGAEVGEYYTSQVISMMVQSGVPFIGLPLLKKDFAVVGTPEQLQELLAALKKDNHSMPATLKKRRFCFDLDMTLVGVPAVSGDYSTCPPISKNIRLVQQLYKAGHYIIIQTARRMKTHSGNPGRVLADVGLVTFKQLSDYEIPYHEINFGKPYADVYVDDLAVNANLDTARELGWILDEPEVTPRLGQVRRSSAEDVKKAGMIAARDFNTVQIIRDKVIKSSKSEAILGELYFYAHMPPTLSRIFPSVYSVDYIPATSTYSITMENRRGRTFSHLLVGRSITKGRLTKFLETLHTIHTAPNTTSQPVMDVPEALEAKFAPKAPGDHPINIYANYGTKLRSRYFQHRDRYDALGPLAASLFARLDEFLDTYEAEEKGVHANVIHGDPVFSNAIISDDERTVSFIDVRCQLENYLTPEGDINYDLGKVLQSLCGYDYILFMSANNYDLTGALEDDKPLLDEADTDLLNELQEQFFDFLKNNYSVRLHRKTLFRVTASLFFSLIPLHRKELGAVFLRMCKETLDKAGDKSQELTTSPSPYFVKIYTRQDLLRSSVLGELRTVINDAYQSHDINPLGKIGERIQHDTQIVDEIGTNGFTVVMSCADEIVGTASVKDWKPNAQENEWKPTGYYDGRSADEALVVDDASIAETISCKGDVEVFMVAVKPGLQYRKKGIADGLLRACEQQLKKQFRPKTDQVRVILRVVREINSQYWLKKGYRIVGERYCPPMTWDVEKAFILLAMRKDI
;
A
#
# COMPACT_ATOMS: atom_id res chain seq x y z
N MET A 1 -47.81 22.04 -38.00
CA MET A 1 -48.70 21.53 -39.07
C MET A 1 -48.06 20.29 -39.67
N PRO A 2 -48.83 19.25 -40.06
CA PRO A 2 -49.39 18.21 -39.21
C PRO A 2 -48.61 16.88 -39.30
N HIS A 3 -48.96 15.97 -38.37
CA HIS A 3 -48.53 14.58 -38.30
C HIS A 3 -48.78 13.79 -39.59
N ILE A 4 -47.80 12.98 -40.01
CA ILE A 4 -48.03 11.84 -40.91
C ILE A 4 -47.40 10.62 -40.24
N HIS A 5 -48.27 9.66 -39.95
CA HIS A 5 -47.96 8.29 -39.53
C HIS A 5 -47.15 7.60 -40.62
N ASP A 6 -46.07 6.90 -40.24
CA ASP A 6 -45.48 5.88 -41.09
C ASP A 6 -45.49 4.53 -40.38
N ASN A 7 -45.96 3.53 -41.13
CA ASN A 7 -46.38 2.22 -40.67
C ASN A 7 -45.21 1.34 -40.25
N ALA A 8 -45.35 0.70 -39.09
CA ALA A 8 -44.50 -0.39 -38.67
C ALA A 8 -44.72 -1.61 -39.59
N VAL A 9 -43.73 -1.89 -40.43
CA VAL A 9 -43.53 -3.22 -41.01
C VAL A 9 -42.52 -3.94 -40.12
N THR A 10 -43.05 -4.78 -39.24
CA THR A 10 -42.27 -5.73 -38.43
C THR A 10 -41.75 -6.84 -39.33
N ASN A 11 -40.59 -6.62 -39.95
CA ASN A 11 -39.74 -7.72 -40.39
C ASN A 11 -38.80 -8.06 -39.23
N GLY A 12 -39.03 -9.25 -38.65
CA GLY A 12 -38.19 -9.82 -37.61
C GLY A 12 -36.74 -9.89 -38.07
N ILE A 13 -35.91 -9.02 -37.51
CA ILE A 13 -34.47 -9.20 -37.49
C ILE A 13 -34.16 -9.92 -36.19
N ASN A 14 -33.77 -11.19 -36.33
CA ASN A 14 -33.14 -11.97 -35.28
C ASN A 14 -32.09 -11.12 -34.56
N GLY A 15 -32.10 -11.16 -33.23
CA GLY A 15 -31.14 -10.47 -32.39
C GLY A 15 -29.71 -10.86 -32.73
N HIS A 16 -29.00 -9.96 -33.40
CA HIS A 16 -27.56 -9.89 -33.28
C HIS A 16 -27.27 -9.07 -32.04
N THR A 17 -26.87 -9.74 -30.96
CA THR A 17 -26.09 -9.09 -29.92
C THR A 17 -24.83 -8.52 -30.59
N ASP A 18 -24.63 -7.21 -30.52
CA ASP A 18 -23.45 -6.51 -31.05
C ASP A 18 -22.16 -7.12 -30.45
N ASP A 19 -21.58 -8.07 -31.18
CA ASP A 19 -20.34 -8.77 -30.82
C ASP A 19 -19.16 -7.96 -31.37
N TYR A 20 -18.75 -6.93 -30.63
CA TYR A 20 -17.52 -6.18 -30.90
C TYR A 20 -16.58 -6.28 -29.70
N GLU A 21 -15.28 -6.31 -29.99
CA GLU A 21 -14.25 -6.25 -28.95
C GLU A 21 -14.26 -4.87 -28.27
N PRO A 22 -14.40 -4.81 -26.93
CA PRO A 22 -14.31 -3.56 -26.18
C PRO A 22 -12.93 -2.91 -26.30
N VAL A 23 -12.89 -1.58 -26.21
CA VAL A 23 -11.66 -0.79 -26.25
C VAL A 23 -11.51 0.05 -24.98
N ASN A 24 -10.30 0.14 -24.44
CA ASN A 24 -9.95 1.15 -23.45
C ASN A 24 -9.44 2.40 -24.16
N VAL A 25 -9.92 3.57 -23.78
CA VAL A 25 -9.36 4.87 -24.19
C VAL A 25 -8.77 5.52 -22.95
N ILE A 26 -7.49 5.85 -22.97
CA ILE A 26 -6.76 6.52 -21.90
C ILE A 26 -6.45 7.96 -22.32
N ILE A 27 -6.82 8.93 -21.50
CA ILE A 27 -6.41 10.33 -21.66
C ILE A 27 -5.50 10.70 -20.47
N PRO A 28 -4.16 10.72 -20.67
CA PRO A 28 -3.22 11.11 -19.62
C PRO A 28 -3.15 12.64 -19.50
N ILE A 29 -3.59 13.15 -18.35
CA ILE A 29 -3.54 14.56 -17.93
C ILE A 29 -2.54 14.70 -16.77
N GLY A 30 -1.33 14.19 -16.99
CA GLY A 30 -0.26 14.22 -15.99
C GLY A 30 0.55 15.51 -15.98
N GLY A 31 0.52 16.32 -17.03
CA GLY A 31 1.40 17.48 -17.20
C GLY A 31 0.87 18.80 -16.64
N ILE A 32 1.78 19.66 -16.17
CA ILE A 32 1.45 20.98 -15.56
C ILE A 32 0.96 22.02 -16.60
N GLY A 33 1.23 21.83 -17.90
CA GLY A 33 0.78 22.76 -18.94
C GLY A 33 1.45 24.15 -18.88
N SER A 34 2.70 24.22 -18.44
CA SER A 34 3.41 25.46 -18.11
C SER A 34 3.53 26.49 -19.25
N ARG A 35 3.46 26.07 -20.51
CA ARG A 35 3.52 26.98 -21.69
C ARG A 35 2.33 27.94 -21.74
N PHE A 36 1.12 27.45 -21.47
CA PHE A 36 -0.08 28.28 -21.44
C PHE A 36 -0.09 29.21 -20.22
N ALA A 37 0.36 28.75 -19.06
CA ALA A 37 0.46 29.60 -17.86
C ALA A 37 1.41 30.80 -18.06
N LYS A 38 2.51 30.62 -18.79
CA LYS A 38 3.45 31.71 -19.16
C LYS A 38 2.79 32.79 -20.01
N GLU A 39 1.86 32.40 -20.88
CA GLU A 39 1.05 33.31 -21.71
C GLU A 39 -0.21 33.83 -20.98
N GLY A 40 -0.33 33.61 -19.66
CA GLY A 40 -1.38 34.17 -18.81
C GLY A 40 -2.69 33.38 -18.80
N TYR A 41 -2.75 32.17 -19.37
CA TYR A 41 -3.91 31.30 -19.25
C TYR A 41 -4.05 30.80 -17.80
N ARG A 42 -5.27 30.88 -17.27
CA ARG A 42 -5.58 30.52 -15.88
C ARG A 42 -5.99 29.07 -15.69
N PHE A 43 -6.66 28.50 -16.68
CA PHE A 43 -7.12 27.12 -16.64
C PHE A 43 -6.00 26.16 -17.04
N PRO A 44 -5.95 24.95 -16.44
CA PRO A 44 -5.04 23.91 -16.89
C PRO A 44 -5.37 23.56 -18.35
N LYS A 45 -4.36 23.11 -19.09
CA LYS A 45 -4.44 22.89 -20.55
C LYS A 45 -5.70 22.18 -21.06
N PRO A 46 -6.17 21.05 -20.47
CA PRO A 46 -7.38 20.38 -20.95
C PRO A 46 -8.67 21.19 -20.79
N LEU A 47 -8.66 22.21 -19.93
CA LEU A 47 -9.78 23.09 -19.64
C LEU A 47 -9.70 24.44 -20.36
N ILE A 48 -8.69 24.65 -21.20
CA ILE A 48 -8.63 25.83 -22.05
C ILE A 48 -9.77 25.75 -23.06
N ASN A 49 -10.56 26.82 -23.13
CA ASN A 49 -11.72 26.91 -24.00
C ASN A 49 -11.33 27.12 -25.45
N ILE A 50 -12.03 26.42 -26.33
CA ILE A 50 -11.99 26.55 -27.78
C ILE A 50 -13.42 26.82 -28.20
N VAL A 51 -13.71 28.07 -28.57
CA VAL A 51 -15.06 28.55 -28.91
C VAL A 51 -16.09 28.19 -27.82
N GLY A 52 -15.76 28.53 -26.56
CA GLY A 52 -16.65 28.33 -25.41
C GLY A 52 -16.78 26.90 -24.87
N GLN A 53 -16.05 25.93 -25.42
CA GLN A 53 -16.02 24.54 -24.90
C GLN A 53 -14.58 24.12 -24.56
N PRO A 54 -14.34 23.49 -23.40
CA PRO A 54 -13.04 22.94 -23.03
C PRO A 54 -12.45 21.97 -24.07
N MET A 55 -11.15 22.10 -24.32
CA MET A 55 -10.36 21.22 -25.21
C MET A 55 -10.61 19.72 -24.95
N LEU A 56 -10.65 19.30 -23.68
CA LEU A 56 -10.92 17.90 -23.31
C LEU A 56 -12.29 17.41 -23.81
N LEU A 57 -13.32 18.26 -23.77
CA LEU A 57 -14.66 17.87 -24.24
C LEU A 57 -14.70 17.76 -25.77
N TRP A 58 -13.97 18.62 -26.48
CA TRP A 58 -13.79 18.50 -27.94
C TRP A 58 -13.17 17.17 -28.34
N LEU A 59 -12.16 16.71 -27.60
CA LEU A 59 -11.55 15.39 -27.84
C LEU A 59 -12.56 14.26 -27.65
N ILE A 60 -13.33 14.27 -26.56
CA ILE A 60 -14.22 13.14 -26.22
C ILE A 60 -15.49 13.12 -27.10
N GLU A 61 -16.06 14.27 -27.46
CA GLU A 61 -17.35 14.36 -28.18
C GLU A 61 -17.32 13.68 -29.56
N ASN A 62 -16.15 13.63 -30.21
CA ASN A 62 -15.99 13.05 -31.55
C ASN A 62 -15.60 11.57 -31.56
N LEU A 63 -15.45 10.94 -30.39
CA LEU A 63 -15.11 9.51 -30.28
C LEU A 63 -16.39 8.67 -30.20
N SER A 64 -16.52 7.66 -31.06
CA SER A 64 -17.64 6.71 -30.99
C SER A 64 -17.42 5.67 -29.88
N LEU A 65 -17.52 6.10 -28.63
CA LEU A 65 -17.49 5.22 -27.46
C LEU A 65 -18.80 4.41 -27.38
N ARG A 66 -18.67 3.09 -27.38
CA ARG A 66 -19.75 2.10 -27.31
C ARG A 66 -19.94 1.62 -25.85
N PRO A 67 -21.08 1.01 -25.49
CA PRO A 67 -21.41 0.69 -24.10
C PRO A 67 -20.39 -0.16 -23.32
N LYS A 68 -19.63 -1.04 -24.00
CA LYS A 68 -18.60 -1.89 -23.37
C LYS A 68 -17.23 -1.22 -23.30
N ASP A 69 -17.02 -0.12 -24.02
CA ASP A 69 -15.75 0.60 -23.99
C ASP A 69 -15.57 1.32 -22.64
N THR A 70 -14.33 1.57 -22.26
CA THR A 70 -14.01 2.29 -21.01
C THR A 70 -13.11 3.47 -21.27
N LEU A 71 -13.53 4.65 -20.80
CA LEU A 71 -12.74 5.89 -20.85
C LEU A 71 -12.00 6.09 -19.52
N TRP A 72 -10.69 5.96 -19.55
CA TRP A 72 -9.79 6.21 -18.43
C TRP A 72 -9.23 7.63 -18.52
N ILE A 73 -9.46 8.44 -17.49
CA ILE A 73 -8.86 9.77 -17.37
C ILE A 73 -7.93 9.78 -16.17
N ALA A 74 -6.65 9.99 -16.42
CA ALA A 74 -5.65 10.13 -15.37
C ALA A 74 -5.32 11.60 -15.18
N VAL A 75 -5.55 12.15 -14.00
CA VAL A 75 -5.35 13.58 -13.72
C VAL A 75 -4.72 13.77 -12.35
N ASN A 76 -3.87 14.79 -12.20
CA ASN A 76 -3.32 15.13 -10.89
C ASN A 76 -4.45 15.44 -9.88
N GLU A 77 -4.35 14.86 -8.68
CA GLU A 77 -5.35 15.00 -7.62
C GLU A 77 -5.65 16.46 -7.25
N GLN A 78 -4.62 17.32 -7.22
CA GLN A 78 -4.80 18.74 -6.92
C GLN A 78 -5.57 19.47 -8.02
N ILE A 79 -5.30 19.12 -9.29
CA ILE A 79 -5.98 19.72 -10.44
C ILE A 79 -7.46 19.31 -10.45
N ASP A 80 -7.77 18.03 -10.22
CA ASP A 80 -9.17 17.62 -10.12
C ASP A 80 -9.87 18.19 -8.88
N HIS A 81 -9.13 18.36 -7.77
CA HIS A 81 -9.69 19.00 -6.58
C HIS A 81 -10.10 20.45 -6.84
N GLU A 82 -9.31 21.19 -7.60
CA GLU A 82 -9.57 22.59 -7.94
C GLU A 82 -10.64 22.73 -9.03
N PHE A 83 -10.55 21.92 -10.10
CA PHE A 83 -11.34 22.15 -11.31
C PHE A 83 -12.44 21.11 -11.59
N ARG A 84 -12.53 20.03 -10.80
CA ARG A 84 -13.56 18.98 -10.89
C ARG A 84 -13.70 18.39 -12.29
N ILE A 85 -12.59 18.09 -12.95
CA ILE A 85 -12.54 17.55 -14.32
C ILE A 85 -13.37 16.27 -14.45
N GLY A 86 -13.30 15.37 -13.47
CA GLY A 86 -14.11 14.14 -13.48
C GLY A 86 -15.62 14.41 -13.48
N GLN A 87 -16.08 15.40 -12.72
CA GLN A 87 -17.49 15.79 -12.70
C GLN A 87 -17.92 16.47 -13.99
N LEU A 88 -17.06 17.30 -14.58
CA LEU A 88 -17.29 17.93 -15.88
C LEU A 88 -17.53 16.86 -16.97
N VAL A 89 -16.61 15.89 -17.08
CA VAL A 89 -16.74 14.81 -18.08
C VAL A 89 -17.98 13.96 -17.82
N SER A 90 -18.24 13.57 -16.57
CA SER A 90 -19.39 12.76 -16.20
C SER A 90 -20.73 13.45 -16.49
N LYS A 91 -20.81 14.77 -16.28
CA LYS A 91 -21.99 15.58 -16.60
C LYS A 91 -22.23 15.67 -18.11
N ASN A 92 -21.17 15.83 -18.90
CA ASN A 92 -21.27 15.99 -20.35
C ASN A 92 -21.46 14.67 -21.10
N PHE A 93 -20.97 13.55 -20.54
CA PHE A 93 -21.02 12.23 -21.16
C PHE A 93 -21.58 11.15 -20.21
N PRO A 94 -22.84 11.28 -19.74
CA PRO A 94 -23.39 10.42 -18.68
C PRO A 94 -23.59 8.95 -19.10
N LYS A 95 -23.52 8.64 -20.40
CA LYS A 95 -23.64 7.28 -20.95
C LYS A 95 -22.29 6.59 -21.15
N VAL A 96 -21.18 7.32 -21.01
CA VAL A 96 -19.83 6.77 -21.17
C VAL A 96 -19.41 6.12 -19.86
N ASN A 97 -18.94 4.88 -19.92
CA ASN A 97 -18.29 4.22 -18.79
C ASN A 97 -16.92 4.86 -18.57
N MET A 98 -16.87 5.85 -17.67
CA MET A 98 -15.67 6.61 -17.36
C MET A 98 -15.08 6.18 -16.02
N LYS A 99 -13.75 6.05 -15.99
CA LYS A 99 -12.94 5.77 -14.80
C LYS A 99 -11.95 6.91 -14.61
N LEU A 100 -12.07 7.63 -13.49
CA LEU A 100 -11.13 8.68 -13.10
C LEU A 100 -10.04 8.09 -12.21
N LEU A 101 -8.78 8.31 -12.58
CA LEU A 101 -7.61 7.99 -11.77
C LEU A 101 -6.94 9.29 -11.29
N LEU A 102 -6.87 9.47 -9.98
CA LEU A 102 -6.21 10.63 -9.37
C LEU A 102 -4.72 10.33 -9.14
N LEU A 103 -3.86 11.04 -9.87
CA LEU A 103 -2.41 10.95 -9.75
C LEU A 103 -1.98 11.72 -8.50
N ARG A 104 -1.46 11.00 -7.52
CA ARG A 104 -1.06 11.53 -6.19
C ARG A 104 0.26 12.30 -6.23
N HIS A 105 0.99 12.22 -7.33
CA HIS A 105 2.23 12.94 -7.55
C HIS A 105 2.37 13.32 -9.02
N GLN A 106 3.25 14.28 -9.28
CA GLN A 106 3.65 14.63 -10.64
C GLN A 106 4.43 13.45 -11.24
N THR A 107 3.93 12.90 -12.33
CA THR A 107 4.62 11.85 -13.09
C THR A 107 5.75 12.45 -13.93
N LYS A 108 6.75 11.64 -14.26
CA LYS A 108 7.90 11.97 -15.12
C LYS A 108 7.59 11.82 -16.62
N GLY A 109 6.34 11.61 -16.99
CA GLY A 109 5.93 11.53 -18.39
C GLY A 109 4.66 10.74 -18.62
N ALA A 110 4.27 10.65 -19.89
CA ALA A 110 3.09 9.92 -20.32
C ALA A 110 3.24 8.42 -20.04
N SER A 111 4.42 7.83 -20.25
CA SER A 111 4.63 6.39 -20.03
C SER A 111 4.44 5.98 -18.56
N GLU A 112 4.92 6.77 -17.59
CA GLU A 112 4.64 6.52 -16.16
C GLU A 112 3.14 6.65 -15.85
N THR A 113 2.48 7.64 -16.45
CA THR A 113 1.03 7.84 -16.29
C THR A 113 0.25 6.63 -16.85
N LEU A 114 0.63 6.13 -18.02
CA LEU A 114 0.01 4.95 -18.64
C LEU A 114 0.27 3.68 -17.82
N TYR A 115 1.45 3.54 -17.22
CA TYR A 115 1.74 2.45 -16.30
C TYR A 115 0.82 2.49 -15.07
N MET A 116 0.66 3.65 -14.43
CA MET A 116 -0.24 3.81 -13.28
C MET A 116 -1.72 3.52 -13.64
N VAL A 117 -2.17 3.92 -14.83
CA VAL A 117 -3.52 3.62 -15.33
C VAL A 117 -3.71 2.13 -15.52
N THR A 118 -2.80 1.48 -16.24
CA THR A 118 -2.89 0.03 -16.49
C THR A 118 -2.70 -0.80 -15.23
N GLN A 119 -1.93 -0.34 -14.24
CA GLN A 119 -1.89 -0.94 -12.91
C GLN A 119 -3.23 -0.87 -12.17
N SER A 120 -4.09 0.08 -12.52
CA SER A 120 -5.42 0.25 -11.91
C SER A 120 -6.54 -0.50 -12.65
N MET A 121 -6.20 -1.21 -13.72
CA MET A 121 -7.16 -1.96 -14.54
C MET A 121 -7.42 -3.36 -13.97
N THR A 122 -8.67 -3.81 -14.07
CA THR A 122 -9.03 -5.21 -13.78
C THR A 122 -8.47 -6.17 -14.84
N LYS A 123 -8.46 -7.47 -14.54
CA LYS A 123 -8.02 -8.52 -15.48
C LYS A 123 -8.80 -8.54 -16.80
N GLU A 124 -10.05 -8.08 -16.78
CA GLU A 124 -10.86 -7.91 -17.99
C GLU A 124 -10.35 -6.73 -18.83
N HIS A 125 -10.24 -5.55 -18.23
CA HIS A 125 -9.75 -4.35 -18.92
C HIS A 125 -8.33 -4.55 -19.49
N LEU A 126 -7.45 -5.28 -18.79
CA LEU A 126 -6.09 -5.57 -19.26
C LEU A 126 -6.06 -6.35 -20.60
N ARG A 127 -7.10 -7.13 -20.92
CA ARG A 127 -7.19 -7.88 -22.18
C ARG A 127 -7.62 -7.02 -23.37
N HIS A 128 -8.23 -5.87 -23.11
CA HIS A 128 -8.79 -5.04 -24.17
C HIS A 128 -7.70 -4.24 -24.88
N ARG A 129 -7.89 -4.07 -26.19
CA ARG A 129 -7.14 -3.13 -27.01
C ARG A 129 -7.21 -1.74 -26.37
N THR A 130 -6.09 -1.03 -26.34
CA THR A 130 -5.98 0.20 -25.57
C THR A 130 -5.44 1.34 -26.42
N VAL A 131 -6.11 2.49 -26.37
CA VAL A 131 -5.73 3.71 -27.10
C VAL A 131 -5.34 4.78 -26.11
N SER A 132 -4.13 5.32 -26.19
CA SER A 132 -3.74 6.54 -25.48
C SER A 132 -3.93 7.74 -26.41
N LEU A 133 -4.66 8.75 -25.92
CA LEU A 133 -4.93 9.99 -26.64
C LEU A 133 -4.41 11.18 -25.85
N ASP A 134 -3.53 11.97 -26.46
CA ASP A 134 -3.09 13.22 -25.86
C ASP A 134 -4.28 14.19 -25.74
N CYS A 135 -4.39 14.85 -24.59
CA CYS A 135 -5.49 15.77 -24.29
C CYS A 135 -5.50 17.04 -25.15
N ASP A 136 -4.50 17.21 -26.00
CA ASP A 136 -4.22 18.41 -26.79
C ASP A 136 -4.32 18.22 -28.29
N THR A 137 -4.88 17.09 -28.72
CA THR A 137 -5.26 16.85 -30.10
C THR A 137 -6.76 16.68 -30.18
N ILE A 138 -7.39 17.41 -31.10
CA ILE A 138 -8.81 17.29 -31.41
C ILE A 138 -8.93 16.49 -32.69
N TYR A 139 -9.65 15.37 -32.63
CA TYR A 139 -10.01 14.59 -33.81
C TYR A 139 -11.40 15.02 -34.26
N TRP A 140 -11.57 15.35 -35.54
CA TRP A 140 -12.86 15.75 -36.08
C TRP A 140 -13.68 14.58 -36.64
N ASN A 141 -13.01 13.45 -36.87
CA ASN A 141 -13.62 12.18 -37.27
C ASN A 141 -13.41 11.13 -36.18
N ASP A 142 -14.28 10.12 -36.15
CA ASP A 142 -14.14 8.99 -35.24
C ASP A 142 -12.95 8.10 -35.61
N ILE A 143 -11.85 8.27 -34.88
CA ILE A 143 -10.66 7.44 -35.02
C ILE A 143 -10.84 6.02 -34.47
N LEU A 144 -11.77 5.80 -33.54
CA LEU A 144 -11.91 4.48 -32.89
C LEU A 144 -12.52 3.44 -33.83
N SER A 145 -13.25 3.87 -34.86
CA SER A 145 -13.70 2.99 -35.94
C SER A 145 -12.52 2.37 -36.71
N SER A 146 -11.44 3.12 -36.93
CA SER A 146 -10.21 2.60 -37.53
C SER A 146 -9.45 1.69 -36.57
N VAL A 147 -9.41 2.03 -35.28
CA VAL A 147 -8.80 1.20 -34.23
C VAL A 147 -9.40 -0.21 -34.19
N ARG A 148 -10.73 -0.33 -34.31
CA ARG A 148 -11.43 -1.62 -34.31
C ARG A 148 -11.21 -2.48 -35.55
N LYS A 149 -10.74 -1.88 -36.64
CA LYS A 149 -10.43 -2.60 -37.89
C LYS A 149 -8.99 -3.13 -37.92
N LEU A 150 -8.15 -2.73 -36.96
CA LEU A 150 -6.79 -3.24 -36.86
C LEU A 150 -6.81 -4.76 -36.61
N PRO A 151 -5.89 -5.53 -37.21
CA PRO A 151 -5.80 -6.95 -36.94
C PRO A 151 -5.53 -7.21 -35.46
N SER A 152 -6.00 -8.35 -34.94
CA SER A 152 -5.73 -8.75 -33.56
C SER A 152 -4.23 -8.83 -33.29
N GLY A 153 -3.81 -8.46 -32.09
CA GLY A 153 -2.39 -8.40 -31.70
C GLY A 153 -1.58 -7.25 -32.31
N HIS A 154 -2.16 -6.41 -33.18
CA HIS A 154 -1.45 -5.28 -33.78
C HIS A 154 -1.66 -3.98 -33.00
N GLY A 155 -0.56 -3.24 -32.80
CA GLY A 155 -0.60 -1.84 -32.37
C GLY A 155 -0.78 -0.90 -33.57
N GLY A 156 -0.84 0.39 -33.29
CA GLY A 156 -0.92 1.40 -34.35
C GLY A 156 -0.59 2.81 -33.89
N CYS A 157 -0.26 3.67 -34.84
CA CYS A 157 -0.01 5.09 -34.61
C CYS A 157 -0.74 5.90 -35.67
N PHE A 158 -1.56 6.86 -35.24
CA PHE A 158 -2.15 7.81 -36.17
C PHE A 158 -1.14 8.90 -36.50
N TYR A 159 -0.89 9.13 -37.79
CA TYR A 159 0.13 10.07 -38.25
C TYR A 159 -0.40 11.00 -39.33
N PHE A 160 0.30 12.11 -39.52
CA PHE A 160 0.10 13.04 -40.62
C PHE A 160 1.43 13.39 -41.28
N ILE A 161 1.37 13.95 -42.48
CA ILE A 161 2.56 14.45 -43.16
C ILE A 161 2.91 15.82 -42.59
N ASP A 162 4.01 15.84 -41.82
CA ASP A 162 4.61 17.05 -41.30
C ASP A 162 5.66 17.59 -42.29
N GLN A 163 5.62 18.90 -42.49
CA GLN A 163 6.51 19.64 -43.38
C GLN A 163 7.29 20.71 -42.61
N GLY A 164 7.24 20.68 -41.27
CA GLY A 164 7.91 21.64 -40.41
C GLY A 164 9.42 21.38 -40.30
N ASP A 165 10.16 22.45 -40.00
CA ASP A 165 11.62 22.41 -39.90
C ASP A 165 12.13 21.94 -38.52
N LYS A 166 11.24 21.85 -37.52
CA LYS A 166 11.59 21.50 -36.13
C LYS A 166 10.82 20.26 -35.67
N PRO A 167 11.50 19.18 -35.26
CA PRO A 167 10.85 17.96 -34.81
C PRO A 167 10.28 18.14 -33.39
N ILE A 168 9.00 18.47 -33.29
CA ILE A 168 8.30 18.65 -32.00
C ILE A 168 7.36 17.48 -31.64
N PHE A 169 7.19 16.53 -32.55
CA PHE A 169 6.36 15.33 -32.40
C PHE A 169 7.23 14.08 -32.26
N SER A 170 6.60 12.92 -32.06
CA SER A 170 7.21 11.63 -32.41
C SER A 170 7.03 11.34 -33.89
N TYR A 171 8.06 10.78 -34.53
CA TYR A 171 8.04 10.46 -35.97
C TYR A 171 8.19 8.96 -36.17
N ILE A 172 7.43 8.40 -37.11
CA ILE A 172 7.41 6.97 -37.42
C ILE A 172 8.11 6.70 -38.75
N GLN A 173 8.91 5.65 -38.82
CA GLN A 173 9.37 5.09 -40.08
C GLN A 173 8.52 3.87 -40.42
N THR A 174 8.14 3.75 -41.69
CA THR A 174 7.24 2.68 -42.14
C THR A 174 7.75 1.97 -43.38
N GLU A 175 7.39 0.70 -43.52
CA GLU A 175 7.58 -0.11 -44.73
C GLU A 175 6.23 -0.55 -45.30
N ASN A 176 6.14 -0.67 -46.62
CA ASN A 176 4.94 -1.17 -47.27
C ASN A 176 4.83 -2.69 -47.05
N GLU A 177 3.77 -3.13 -46.38
CA GLU A 177 3.49 -4.55 -46.19
C GLU A 177 2.48 -5.05 -47.24
N SER A 178 1.43 -4.26 -47.49
CA SER A 178 0.44 -4.49 -48.55
C SER A 178 -0.21 -3.15 -48.98
N PRO A 179 -0.94 -3.08 -50.10
CA PRO A 179 -1.56 -1.83 -50.55
C PRO A 179 -2.50 -1.24 -49.48
N GLY A 180 -2.11 -0.10 -48.89
CA GLY A 180 -2.90 0.61 -47.88
C GLY A 180 -2.59 0.24 -46.42
N ALA A 181 -1.65 -0.68 -46.15
CA ALA A 181 -1.17 -1.00 -44.81
C ALA A 181 0.35 -0.78 -44.72
N GLU A 182 0.73 0.19 -43.89
CA GLU A 182 2.12 0.56 -43.65
C GLU A 182 2.57 0.04 -42.29
N ARG A 183 3.54 -0.87 -42.27
CA ARG A 183 4.11 -1.43 -41.04
C ARG A 183 5.13 -0.46 -40.46
N ILE A 184 5.02 -0.14 -39.18
CA ILE A 184 5.98 0.72 -38.47
C ILE A 184 7.22 -0.11 -38.12
N VAL A 185 8.40 0.43 -38.45
CA VAL A 185 9.70 -0.22 -38.20
C VAL A 185 10.57 0.54 -37.22
N ASP A 186 10.33 1.83 -37.04
CA ASP A 186 11.00 2.66 -36.03
C ASP A 186 10.09 3.81 -35.62
N ILE A 187 10.25 4.31 -34.39
CA ILE A 187 9.59 5.50 -33.88
C ILE A 187 10.54 6.25 -32.94
N GLN A 188 10.70 7.56 -33.15
CA GLN A 188 11.58 8.38 -32.31
C GLN A 188 10.89 9.66 -31.84
N GLU A 189 11.05 9.97 -30.55
CA GLU A 189 10.54 11.18 -29.92
C GLU A 189 11.39 12.40 -30.30
N LYS A 190 10.76 13.49 -30.76
CA LYS A 190 11.41 14.78 -31.05
C LYS A 190 12.62 14.67 -32.00
N LYS A 191 12.64 13.62 -32.83
CA LYS A 191 13.64 13.40 -33.87
C LYS A 191 12.95 12.91 -35.14
N ALA A 192 12.99 13.72 -36.19
CA ALA A 192 12.38 13.41 -37.48
C ALA A 192 13.19 12.35 -38.22
N ILE A 193 12.81 11.09 -38.06
CA ILE A 193 13.31 9.94 -38.84
C ILE A 193 12.56 9.76 -40.17
N SER A 194 11.44 10.48 -40.34
CA SER A 194 10.64 10.58 -41.56
C SER A 194 9.81 11.88 -41.52
N ASN A 195 8.97 12.11 -42.52
CA ASN A 195 7.97 13.19 -42.52
C ASN A 195 6.60 12.77 -41.91
N LYS A 196 6.51 11.59 -41.31
CA LYS A 196 5.28 11.05 -40.72
C LYS A 196 5.27 11.30 -39.22
N ALA A 197 4.68 12.42 -38.82
CA ALA A 197 4.54 12.82 -37.41
C ALA A 197 3.30 12.17 -36.79
N ASN A 198 3.44 11.64 -35.57
CA ASN A 198 2.31 11.12 -34.80
C ASN A 198 1.42 12.27 -34.32
N THR A 199 0.11 12.04 -34.33
CA THR A 199 -0.93 12.98 -33.91
C THR A 199 -1.16 13.05 -32.40
N GLY A 200 -0.53 12.18 -31.62
CA GLY A 200 -0.81 11.98 -30.19
C GLY A 200 -1.83 10.86 -29.94
N ALA A 201 -2.10 10.01 -30.93
CA ALA A 201 -2.93 8.81 -30.78
C ALA A 201 -2.11 7.54 -30.99
N TYR A 202 -1.98 6.79 -29.90
CA TYR A 202 -1.18 5.57 -29.80
C TYR A 202 -2.08 4.39 -29.48
N VAL A 203 -2.02 3.33 -30.27
CA VAL A 203 -2.83 2.13 -30.11
C VAL A 203 -1.93 0.96 -29.72
N PHE A 204 -2.26 0.32 -28.61
CA PHE A 204 -1.58 -0.85 -28.07
C PHE A 204 -2.44 -2.10 -28.33
N PRO A 205 -1.82 -3.26 -28.63
CA PRO A 205 -2.55 -4.52 -28.83
C PRO A 205 -3.46 -4.86 -27.65
N SER A 206 -2.97 -4.68 -26.42
CA SER A 206 -3.73 -4.83 -25.19
C SER A 206 -3.21 -3.88 -24.09
N ALA A 207 -4.01 -3.66 -23.05
CA ALA A 207 -3.55 -2.95 -21.85
C ALA A 207 -2.50 -3.74 -21.05
N ALA A 208 -2.51 -5.08 -21.12
CA ALA A 208 -1.48 -5.93 -20.50
C ALA A 208 -0.11 -5.73 -21.15
N ASP A 209 -0.06 -5.62 -22.49
CA ASP A 209 1.18 -5.30 -23.20
C ASP A 209 1.64 -3.90 -22.81
N LEU A 210 0.74 -2.91 -22.84
CA LEU A 210 1.06 -1.54 -22.41
C LEU A 210 1.63 -1.52 -20.98
N LYS A 211 1.00 -2.23 -20.04
CA LYS A 211 1.47 -2.34 -18.64
C LYS A 211 2.90 -2.85 -18.57
N THR A 212 3.19 -3.92 -19.30
CA THR A 212 4.49 -4.60 -19.30
C THR A 212 5.57 -3.69 -19.87
N TRP A 213 5.37 -3.19 -21.09
CA TRP A 213 6.35 -2.35 -21.79
C TRP A 213 6.51 -0.96 -21.15
N ALA A 214 5.45 -0.40 -20.55
CA ALA A 214 5.58 0.82 -19.78
C ALA A 214 6.43 0.61 -18.52
N ALA A 215 6.29 -0.53 -17.82
CA ALA A 215 7.15 -0.87 -16.69
C ALA A 215 8.62 -1.00 -17.13
N GLU A 216 8.87 -1.70 -18.24
CA GLU A 216 10.22 -1.86 -18.78
C GLU A 216 10.84 -0.52 -19.15
N ASN A 217 10.09 0.39 -19.77
CA ASN A 217 10.55 1.74 -20.11
C ASN A 217 10.98 2.54 -18.86
N LEU A 218 10.24 2.41 -17.74
CA LEU A 218 10.60 3.03 -16.46
C LEU A 218 11.85 2.39 -15.83
N ASP A 219 12.10 1.13 -16.11
CA ASP A 219 13.23 0.36 -15.56
C ASP A 219 14.50 0.45 -16.42
N VAL A 220 14.46 1.12 -17.58
CA VAL A 220 15.62 1.31 -18.47
C VAL A 220 16.78 1.98 -17.72
N LYS A 221 17.98 1.42 -17.88
CA LYS A 221 19.21 2.03 -17.36
C LYS A 221 19.66 3.17 -18.27
N HIS A 222 19.83 4.36 -17.68
CA HIS A 222 20.39 5.51 -18.39
C HIS A 222 21.92 5.55 -18.26
N PRO A 223 22.68 5.89 -19.33
CA PRO A 223 24.13 6.04 -19.27
C PRO A 223 24.58 7.04 -18.21
N ASP A 224 25.77 6.84 -17.63
CA ASP A 224 26.32 7.73 -16.61
C ASP A 224 26.45 9.18 -17.11
N GLY A 225 25.85 10.13 -16.37
CA GLY A 225 25.88 11.57 -16.68
C GLY A 225 24.75 12.10 -17.58
N ALA A 226 23.89 11.25 -18.15
CA ALA A 226 22.70 11.69 -18.90
C ALA A 226 21.56 12.13 -17.97
N GLU A 227 20.92 13.27 -18.20
CA GLU A 227 19.68 13.58 -17.47
C GLU A 227 18.60 12.54 -17.81
N VAL A 228 17.90 12.03 -16.79
CA VAL A 228 16.70 11.22 -17.03
C VAL A 228 15.63 12.17 -17.55
N GLY A 229 15.45 12.13 -18.87
CA GLY A 229 14.42 12.89 -19.57
C GLY A 229 13.02 12.39 -19.24
N GLU A 230 12.03 13.03 -19.85
CA GLU A 230 10.64 12.58 -19.73
C GLU A 230 10.47 11.17 -20.33
N TYR A 231 9.62 10.35 -19.69
CA TYR A 231 9.23 9.03 -20.21
C TYR A 231 8.07 9.17 -21.21
N TYR A 232 8.37 9.02 -22.50
CA TYR A 232 7.41 9.22 -23.58
C TYR A 232 6.72 7.92 -24.00
N THR A 233 5.50 8.04 -24.50
CA THR A 233 4.73 6.90 -25.06
C THR A 233 5.42 6.28 -26.28
N SER A 234 6.11 7.10 -27.08
CA SER A 234 6.88 6.65 -28.25
C SER A 234 8.03 5.71 -27.89
N GLN A 235 8.67 5.88 -26.73
CA GLN A 235 9.72 4.99 -26.25
C GLN A 235 9.18 3.58 -25.97
N VAL A 236 8.00 3.50 -25.36
CA VAL A 236 7.30 2.21 -25.12
C VAL A 236 7.06 1.49 -26.44
N ILE A 237 6.53 2.20 -27.45
CA ILE A 237 6.28 1.61 -28.78
C ILE A 237 7.59 1.23 -29.46
N SER A 238 8.64 2.04 -29.35
CA SER A 238 9.97 1.70 -29.89
C SER A 238 10.47 0.37 -29.35
N MET A 239 10.34 0.13 -28.04
CA MET A 239 10.72 -1.15 -27.42
C MET A 239 9.86 -2.30 -27.95
N MET A 240 8.55 -2.11 -28.04
CA MET A 240 7.62 -3.12 -28.58
C MET A 240 7.94 -3.50 -30.04
N VAL A 241 8.19 -2.51 -30.90
CA VAL A 241 8.55 -2.72 -32.31
C VAL A 241 9.89 -3.46 -32.43
N GLN A 242 10.89 -3.07 -31.62
CA GLN A 242 12.18 -3.76 -31.57
C GLN A 242 12.07 -5.21 -31.09
N SER A 243 11.08 -5.51 -30.25
CA SER A 243 10.76 -6.86 -29.79
C SER A 243 9.80 -7.64 -30.70
N GLY A 244 9.49 -7.10 -31.89
CA GLY A 244 8.75 -7.80 -32.93
C GLY A 244 7.22 -7.68 -32.82
N VAL A 245 6.70 -6.81 -31.95
CA VAL A 245 5.25 -6.53 -31.91
C VAL A 245 4.87 -5.73 -33.16
N PRO A 246 3.88 -6.17 -33.95
CA PRO A 246 3.53 -5.48 -35.18
C PRO A 246 2.74 -4.19 -34.89
N PHE A 247 3.16 -3.09 -35.52
CA PHE A 247 2.50 -1.79 -35.46
C PHE A 247 2.16 -1.28 -36.86
N ILE A 248 0.99 -0.66 -37.02
CA ILE A 248 0.52 -0.12 -38.29
C ILE A 248 0.40 1.41 -38.24
N GLY A 249 0.90 2.09 -39.26
CA GLY A 249 0.69 3.52 -39.48
C GLY A 249 -0.71 3.79 -40.01
N LEU A 250 -1.46 4.67 -39.36
CA LEU A 250 -2.81 5.08 -39.74
C LEU A 250 -2.80 6.55 -40.20
N PRO A 251 -2.89 6.84 -41.51
CA PRO A 251 -2.83 8.22 -42.00
C PRO A 251 -4.08 9.02 -41.63
N LEU A 252 -3.88 10.26 -41.19
CA LEU A 252 -4.91 11.30 -41.07
C LEU A 252 -4.55 12.50 -41.96
N LEU A 253 -5.56 13.12 -42.57
CA LEU A 253 -5.38 14.36 -43.31
C LEU A 253 -5.38 15.53 -42.32
N LYS A 254 -4.66 16.62 -42.64
CA LYS A 254 -4.61 17.83 -41.79
C LYS A 254 -5.99 18.47 -41.51
N LYS A 255 -7.00 18.16 -42.32
CA LYS A 255 -8.39 18.61 -42.11
C LYS A 255 -9.18 17.76 -41.11
N ASP A 256 -8.69 16.56 -40.78
CA ASP A 256 -9.41 15.57 -39.96
C ASP A 256 -9.05 15.66 -38.47
N PHE A 257 -8.06 16.48 -38.10
CA PHE A 257 -7.66 16.73 -36.72
C PHE A 257 -7.02 18.12 -36.55
N ALA A 258 -6.80 18.55 -35.31
CA ALA A 258 -6.05 19.75 -34.97
C ALA A 258 -5.23 19.52 -33.69
N VAL A 259 -3.93 19.83 -33.72
CA VAL A 259 -3.08 19.86 -32.53
C VAL A 259 -3.15 21.25 -31.92
N VAL A 260 -3.40 21.34 -30.62
CA VAL A 260 -3.55 22.57 -29.83
C VAL A 260 -2.66 22.53 -28.59
N GLY A 261 -1.48 21.92 -28.74
CA GLY A 261 -0.53 21.67 -27.67
C GLY A 261 0.19 22.91 -27.14
N THR A 262 0.17 24.00 -27.91
CA THR A 262 0.83 25.28 -27.63
C THR A 262 -0.12 26.47 -27.91
N PRO A 263 0.12 27.64 -27.30
CA PRO A 263 -0.65 28.85 -27.60
C PRO A 263 -0.67 29.21 -29.09
N GLU A 264 0.45 29.05 -29.80
CA GLU A 264 0.57 29.35 -31.22
C GLU A 264 -0.31 28.41 -32.06
N GLN A 265 -0.26 27.10 -31.79
CA GLN A 265 -1.11 26.11 -32.44
C GLN A 265 -2.60 26.35 -32.17
N LEU A 266 -2.96 26.75 -30.95
CA LEU A 266 -4.33 27.15 -30.62
C LEU A 266 -4.74 28.38 -31.44
N GLN A 267 -3.86 29.37 -31.58
CA GLN A 267 -4.15 30.57 -32.36
C GLN A 267 -4.36 30.26 -33.85
N GLU A 268 -3.54 29.37 -34.42
CA GLU A 268 -3.70 28.89 -35.80
C GLU A 268 -5.06 28.21 -36.00
N LEU A 269 -5.47 27.34 -35.08
CA LEU A 269 -6.80 26.71 -35.13
C LEU A 269 -7.91 27.75 -35.08
N LEU A 270 -7.86 28.69 -34.12
CA LEU A 270 -8.88 29.73 -33.98
C LEU A 270 -8.95 30.64 -35.22
N ALA A 271 -7.81 30.95 -35.85
CA ALA A 271 -7.76 31.70 -37.10
C ALA A 271 -8.37 30.92 -38.27
N ALA A 272 -8.14 29.60 -38.35
CA ALA A 272 -8.75 28.73 -39.34
C ALA A 272 -10.27 28.65 -39.17
N LEU A 273 -10.74 28.45 -37.93
CA LEU A 273 -12.17 28.44 -37.58
C LEU A 273 -12.87 29.77 -37.92
N LYS A 274 -12.14 30.89 -37.86
CA LYS A 274 -12.65 32.22 -38.22
C LYS A 274 -12.81 32.42 -39.72
N LYS A 275 -11.89 31.87 -40.54
CA LYS A 275 -11.82 32.13 -41.99
C LYS A 275 -12.80 31.29 -42.81
N ASP A 276 -13.10 30.07 -42.38
CA ASP A 276 -13.79 29.11 -43.24
C ASP A 276 -14.80 28.26 -42.46
N ASN A 277 -16.04 28.76 -42.36
CA ASN A 277 -17.16 28.07 -41.69
C ASN A 277 -17.65 26.81 -42.47
N HIS A 278 -17.15 26.57 -43.69
CA HIS A 278 -17.67 25.54 -44.60
C HIS A 278 -16.69 24.41 -44.96
N SER A 279 -15.38 24.55 -44.69
CA SER A 279 -14.38 23.53 -45.06
C SER A 279 -13.89 22.65 -43.91
N MET A 280 -14.22 23.01 -42.66
CA MET A 280 -14.05 22.14 -41.49
C MET A 280 -15.33 21.31 -41.26
N PRO A 281 -15.24 20.08 -40.76
CA PRO A 281 -16.39 19.19 -40.63
C PRO A 281 -17.55 19.87 -39.89
N ALA A 282 -18.76 19.62 -40.40
CA ALA A 282 -19.99 20.40 -40.21
C ALA A 282 -20.57 20.47 -38.77
N THR A 283 -19.75 20.43 -37.73
CA THR A 283 -20.15 20.19 -36.34
C THR A 283 -19.76 21.29 -35.34
N LEU A 284 -19.34 22.48 -35.78
CA LEU A 284 -19.25 23.63 -34.87
C LEU A 284 -20.65 24.12 -34.51
N LYS A 285 -21.26 23.48 -33.48
CA LYS A 285 -22.58 23.85 -32.95
C LYS A 285 -22.59 25.34 -32.65
N LYS A 286 -23.53 26.07 -33.26
CA LYS A 286 -23.76 27.49 -32.93
C LYS A 286 -24.20 27.57 -31.46
N ARG A 287 -23.42 28.28 -30.65
CA ARG A 287 -23.64 28.47 -29.22
C ARG A 287 -24.46 29.71 -28.90
N ARG A 288 -25.03 29.72 -27.69
CA ARG A 288 -25.68 30.88 -27.07
C ARG A 288 -24.71 31.58 -26.10
N PHE A 289 -24.27 32.79 -26.45
CA PHE A 289 -23.42 33.63 -25.59
C PHE A 289 -24.28 34.68 -24.90
N CYS A 290 -24.21 34.74 -23.58
CA CYS A 290 -24.86 35.78 -22.79
C CYS A 290 -23.82 36.76 -22.23
N PHE A 291 -23.93 38.02 -22.62
CA PHE A 291 -23.06 39.10 -22.15
C PHE A 291 -23.82 39.97 -21.16
N ASP A 292 -23.24 40.24 -20.00
CA ASP A 292 -23.70 41.36 -19.19
C ASP A 292 -23.44 42.68 -19.93
N LEU A 293 -24.28 43.68 -19.68
CA LEU A 293 -24.18 44.98 -20.31
C LEU A 293 -23.21 45.89 -19.55
N ASP A 294 -23.42 46.06 -18.25
CA ASP A 294 -22.70 47.04 -17.44
C ASP A 294 -21.37 46.45 -16.96
N MET A 295 -20.30 47.24 -16.92
CA MET A 295 -18.92 46.79 -16.65
C MET A 295 -18.34 45.76 -17.62
N THR A 296 -19.15 45.25 -18.57
CA THR A 296 -18.74 44.23 -19.54
C THR A 296 -18.76 44.77 -20.97
N LEU A 297 -19.87 45.36 -21.44
CA LEU A 297 -19.95 45.98 -22.77
C LEU A 297 -19.90 47.51 -22.70
N VAL A 298 -20.33 48.09 -21.58
CA VAL A 298 -20.25 49.53 -21.31
C VAL A 298 -19.73 49.78 -19.90
N GLY A 299 -19.00 50.88 -19.70
CA GLY A 299 -18.41 51.30 -18.42
C GLY A 299 -19.43 51.93 -17.47
N VAL A 300 -18.93 52.57 -16.41
CA VAL A 300 -19.79 53.20 -15.39
C VAL A 300 -20.44 54.43 -16.00
N PRO A 301 -21.69 54.77 -15.62
CA PRO A 301 -22.31 56.00 -16.10
C PRO A 301 -21.48 57.19 -15.64
N ALA A 302 -21.07 58.05 -16.58
CA ALA A 302 -20.30 59.26 -16.27
C ALA A 302 -21.10 60.24 -15.38
N VAL A 303 -22.42 60.18 -15.47
CA VAL A 303 -23.36 60.87 -14.56
C VAL A 303 -24.10 59.82 -13.74
N SER A 304 -23.93 59.83 -12.42
CA SER A 304 -24.52 58.83 -11.52
C SER A 304 -26.03 58.65 -11.74
N GLY A 305 -26.44 57.44 -12.10
CA GLY A 305 -27.84 57.07 -12.33
C GLY A 305 -28.38 57.32 -13.74
N ASP A 306 -27.61 57.99 -14.59
CA ASP A 306 -27.90 58.20 -16.02
C ASP A 306 -27.09 57.24 -16.89
N TYR A 307 -27.71 56.10 -17.19
CA TYR A 307 -27.11 55.04 -17.98
C TYR A 307 -26.87 55.40 -19.45
N SER A 308 -27.44 56.50 -19.97
CA SER A 308 -27.14 56.98 -21.32
C SER A 308 -25.68 57.43 -21.48
N THR A 309 -25.02 57.72 -20.36
CA THR A 309 -23.64 58.23 -20.30
C THR A 309 -22.59 57.15 -20.06
N CYS A 310 -22.96 55.86 -20.05
CA CYS A 310 -21.99 54.78 -19.89
C CYS A 310 -21.08 54.67 -21.14
N PRO A 311 -19.74 54.83 -21.02
CA PRO A 311 -18.85 54.78 -22.16
C PRO A 311 -18.74 53.35 -22.72
N PRO A 312 -18.59 53.15 -24.04
CA PRO A 312 -18.46 51.80 -24.62
C PRO A 312 -17.13 51.14 -24.27
N ILE A 313 -17.16 49.83 -23.98
CA ILE A 313 -15.97 48.98 -23.88
C ILE A 313 -15.72 48.36 -25.26
N SER A 314 -15.08 49.14 -26.14
CA SER A 314 -14.97 48.84 -27.58
C SER A 314 -14.33 47.48 -27.90
N LYS A 315 -13.49 46.93 -27.01
CA LYS A 315 -12.90 45.59 -27.17
C LYS A 315 -13.98 44.50 -27.10
N ASN A 316 -14.82 44.54 -26.09
CA ASN A 316 -15.86 43.52 -25.87
C ASN A 316 -17.03 43.69 -26.84
N ILE A 317 -17.38 44.93 -27.21
CA ILE A 317 -18.38 45.21 -28.26
C ILE A 317 -17.96 44.58 -29.60
N ARG A 318 -16.69 44.76 -29.99
CA ARG A 318 -16.15 44.13 -31.22
C ARG A 318 -16.24 42.61 -31.17
N LEU A 319 -15.98 41.99 -30.02
CA LEU A 319 -16.15 40.56 -29.84
C LEU A 319 -17.61 40.12 -30.08
N VAL A 320 -18.59 40.81 -29.48
CA VAL A 320 -20.02 40.52 -29.70
C VAL A 320 -20.38 40.60 -31.18
N GLN A 321 -19.95 41.66 -31.86
CA GLN A 321 -20.18 41.84 -33.30
C GLN A 321 -19.58 40.69 -34.12
N GLN A 322 -18.39 40.21 -33.77
CA GLN A 322 -17.75 39.11 -34.49
C GLN A 322 -18.44 37.76 -34.24
N LEU A 323 -18.82 37.46 -33.00
CA LEU A 323 -19.56 36.24 -32.67
C LEU A 323 -20.93 36.22 -33.36
N TYR A 324 -21.63 37.36 -33.40
CA TYR A 324 -22.88 37.53 -34.13
C TYR A 324 -22.70 37.26 -35.63
N LYS A 325 -21.68 37.86 -36.26
CA LYS A 325 -21.34 37.64 -37.68
C LYS A 325 -20.96 36.18 -37.97
N ALA A 326 -20.33 35.49 -37.02
CA ALA A 326 -20.03 34.06 -37.12
C ALA A 326 -21.28 33.15 -37.00
N GLY A 327 -22.46 33.71 -36.77
CA GLY A 327 -23.74 33.00 -36.69
C GLY A 327 -24.05 32.42 -35.31
N HIS A 328 -23.38 32.90 -34.25
CA HIS A 328 -23.70 32.52 -32.88
C HIS A 328 -24.89 33.31 -32.34
N TYR A 329 -25.60 32.74 -31.38
CA TYR A 329 -26.76 33.37 -30.78
C TYR A 329 -26.33 34.26 -29.62
N ILE A 330 -26.45 35.57 -29.80
CA ILE A 330 -26.10 36.58 -28.79
C ILE A 330 -27.31 36.96 -27.92
N ILE A 331 -27.14 36.89 -26.60
CA ILE A 331 -28.07 37.35 -25.58
C ILE A 331 -27.39 38.48 -24.79
N ILE A 332 -28.07 39.60 -24.61
CA ILE A 332 -27.61 40.66 -23.71
C ILE A 332 -28.41 40.57 -22.40
N GLN A 333 -27.72 40.58 -21.28
CA GLN A 333 -28.29 40.62 -19.94
C GLN A 333 -27.96 41.97 -19.29
N THR A 334 -28.88 42.51 -18.50
CA THR A 334 -28.59 43.67 -17.66
C THR A 334 -29.36 43.60 -16.34
N ALA A 335 -28.71 44.06 -15.27
CA ALA A 335 -29.31 44.25 -13.95
C ALA A 335 -29.68 45.71 -13.66
N ARG A 336 -29.64 46.60 -14.67
CA ARG A 336 -29.97 48.04 -14.52
C ARG A 336 -31.25 48.23 -13.75
N ARG A 337 -31.16 48.99 -12.66
CA ARG A 337 -32.30 49.34 -11.81
C ARG A 337 -33.11 48.15 -11.28
N MET A 338 -32.60 46.91 -11.34
CA MET A 338 -33.28 45.73 -10.78
C MET A 338 -33.44 45.86 -9.26
N LYS A 339 -32.39 46.34 -8.57
CA LYS A 339 -32.44 46.59 -7.12
C LYS A 339 -33.46 47.68 -6.74
N THR A 340 -33.52 48.77 -7.50
CA THR A 340 -34.44 49.89 -7.23
C THR A 340 -35.89 49.56 -7.57
N HIS A 341 -36.13 48.50 -8.35
CA HIS A 341 -37.47 48.01 -8.69
C HIS A 341 -37.79 46.64 -8.05
N SER A 342 -37.09 46.28 -6.96
CA SER A 342 -37.32 45.05 -6.18
C SER A 342 -37.33 43.77 -7.03
N GLY A 343 -36.46 43.72 -8.04
CA GLY A 343 -36.32 42.57 -8.94
C GLY A 343 -37.44 42.39 -9.97
N ASN A 344 -38.30 43.39 -10.18
CA ASN A 344 -39.38 43.31 -11.16
C ASN A 344 -38.92 43.79 -12.55
N PRO A 345 -38.73 42.89 -13.53
CA PRO A 345 -38.18 43.26 -14.84
C PRO A 345 -39.14 44.11 -15.68
N GLY A 346 -40.46 43.94 -15.50
CA GLY A 346 -41.46 44.75 -16.20
C GLY A 346 -41.42 46.23 -15.79
N ARG A 347 -41.21 46.51 -14.50
CA ARG A 347 -41.02 47.88 -14.00
C ARG A 347 -39.72 48.49 -14.47
N VAL A 348 -38.64 47.71 -14.52
CA VAL A 348 -37.34 48.16 -15.05
C VAL A 348 -37.45 48.50 -16.54
N LEU A 349 -38.08 47.64 -17.33
CA LEU A 349 -38.27 47.87 -18.76
C LEU A 349 -39.05 49.17 -19.02
N ALA A 350 -40.09 49.44 -18.23
CA ALA A 350 -40.88 50.67 -18.34
C ALA A 350 -40.09 51.94 -18.00
N ASP A 351 -39.13 51.85 -17.07
CA ASP A 351 -38.33 52.98 -16.61
C ASP A 351 -37.10 53.25 -17.51
N VAL A 352 -36.27 52.23 -17.76
CA VAL A 352 -34.95 52.41 -18.42
C VAL A 352 -34.79 51.62 -19.72
N GLY A 353 -35.84 50.93 -20.19
CA GLY A 353 -35.81 50.15 -21.42
C GLY A 353 -35.41 50.99 -22.64
N LEU A 354 -36.10 52.12 -22.86
CA LEU A 354 -35.85 53.00 -24.00
C LEU A 354 -34.40 53.51 -24.07
N VAL A 355 -33.85 53.93 -22.93
CA VAL A 355 -32.45 54.41 -22.83
C VAL A 355 -31.49 53.28 -23.15
N THR A 356 -31.76 52.08 -22.65
CA THR A 356 -30.92 50.89 -22.86
C THR A 356 -30.94 50.45 -24.33
N PHE A 357 -32.10 50.40 -24.97
CA PHE A 357 -32.22 50.08 -26.40
C PHE A 357 -31.52 51.11 -27.29
N LYS A 358 -31.69 52.41 -26.97
CA LYS A 358 -31.01 53.47 -27.70
C LYS A 358 -29.49 53.31 -27.60
N GLN A 359 -28.97 53.02 -26.42
CA GLN A 359 -27.54 52.84 -26.21
C GLN A 359 -26.98 51.62 -26.98
N LEU A 360 -27.68 50.48 -26.97
CA LEU A 360 -27.28 49.31 -27.78
C LEU A 360 -27.23 49.65 -29.27
N SER A 361 -28.19 50.43 -29.75
CA SER A 361 -28.22 50.92 -31.14
C SER A 361 -27.08 51.91 -31.43
N ASP A 362 -26.85 52.89 -30.56
CA ASP A 362 -25.82 53.92 -30.73
C ASP A 362 -24.41 53.31 -30.79
N TYR A 363 -24.18 52.20 -30.08
CA TYR A 363 -22.89 51.48 -30.04
C TYR A 363 -22.82 50.30 -30.99
N GLU A 364 -23.82 50.11 -31.85
CA GLU A 364 -23.88 49.03 -32.83
C GLU A 364 -23.66 47.63 -32.20
N ILE A 365 -24.24 47.37 -31.02
CA ILE A 365 -24.14 46.08 -30.32
C ILE A 365 -25.27 45.17 -30.83
N PRO A 366 -24.98 44.14 -31.65
CA PRO A 366 -26.02 43.25 -32.16
C PRO A 366 -26.43 42.21 -31.13
N TYR A 367 -27.73 41.90 -31.08
CA TYR A 367 -28.28 40.90 -30.16
C TYR A 367 -29.51 40.23 -30.79
N HIS A 368 -29.78 38.98 -30.41
CA HIS A 368 -31.02 38.28 -30.79
C HIS A 368 -32.08 38.40 -29.68
N GLU A 369 -31.63 38.40 -28.42
CA GLU A 369 -32.46 38.55 -27.23
C GLU A 369 -31.82 39.57 -26.27
N ILE A 370 -32.66 40.29 -25.53
CA ILE A 370 -32.25 41.14 -24.41
C ILE A 370 -33.14 40.85 -23.21
N ASN A 371 -32.52 40.52 -22.07
CA ASN A 371 -33.22 40.11 -20.87
C ASN A 371 -32.87 41.04 -19.69
N PHE A 372 -33.91 41.63 -19.09
CA PHE A 372 -33.82 42.25 -17.78
C PHE A 372 -33.98 41.14 -16.74
N GLY A 373 -32.87 40.65 -16.17
CA GLY A 373 -32.81 39.44 -15.32
C GLY A 373 -32.15 38.22 -16.00
N LYS A 374 -31.74 37.22 -15.19
CA LYS A 374 -30.84 36.13 -15.63
C LYS A 374 -31.52 35.14 -16.60
N PRO A 375 -30.99 34.95 -17.83
CA PRO A 375 -31.55 34.04 -18.83
C PRO A 375 -30.88 32.66 -18.82
N TYR A 376 -31.29 31.78 -19.73
CA TYR A 376 -30.65 30.49 -20.02
C TYR A 376 -29.67 30.59 -21.20
N ALA A 377 -28.38 30.29 -20.96
CA ALA A 377 -27.31 30.35 -21.95
C ALA A 377 -26.26 29.24 -21.77
N ASP A 378 -25.49 28.96 -22.82
CA ASP A 378 -24.38 27.99 -22.79
C ASP A 378 -23.13 28.59 -22.15
N VAL A 379 -22.86 29.88 -22.41
CA VAL A 379 -21.71 30.63 -21.87
C VAL A 379 -22.20 31.98 -21.34
N TYR A 380 -21.79 32.34 -20.12
CA TYR A 380 -22.02 33.65 -19.51
C TYR A 380 -20.70 34.44 -19.48
N VAL A 381 -20.77 35.72 -19.83
CA VAL A 381 -19.67 36.68 -19.78
C VAL A 381 -20.12 37.82 -18.88
N ASP A 382 -19.56 37.87 -17.67
CA ASP A 382 -20.07 38.66 -16.54
C ASP A 382 -18.88 39.14 -15.69
N ASP A 383 -18.86 40.40 -15.26
CA ASP A 383 -17.75 41.01 -14.50
C ASP A 383 -17.44 40.29 -13.18
N LEU A 384 -18.42 39.55 -12.64
CA LEU A 384 -18.34 38.76 -11.41
C LEU A 384 -18.10 37.24 -11.60
N ALA A 385 -18.21 36.68 -12.80
CA ALA A 385 -18.02 35.25 -13.06
C ALA A 385 -16.89 34.93 -14.06
N VAL A 386 -16.56 35.88 -14.95
CA VAL A 386 -15.49 35.84 -15.97
C VAL A 386 -14.92 37.25 -15.98
N ASN A 387 -13.78 37.50 -15.32
CA ASN A 387 -13.35 38.87 -15.05
C ASN A 387 -13.07 39.65 -16.35
N ALA A 388 -14.05 40.46 -16.77
CA ALA A 388 -14.03 41.27 -18.00
C ALA A 388 -12.99 42.39 -18.00
N ASN A 389 -12.29 42.60 -16.87
CA ASN A 389 -11.14 43.51 -16.77
C ASN A 389 -9.81 42.85 -17.21
N LEU A 390 -9.86 41.60 -17.67
CA LEU A 390 -8.74 40.87 -18.28
C LEU A 390 -9.03 40.58 -19.76
N ASP A 391 -8.14 39.88 -20.46
CA ASP A 391 -8.30 39.61 -21.90
C ASP A 391 -9.45 38.62 -22.19
N THR A 392 -10.69 39.14 -22.20
CA THR A 392 -11.95 38.41 -22.43
C THR A 392 -11.91 37.52 -23.66
N ALA A 393 -11.17 37.92 -24.70
CA ALA A 393 -10.99 37.12 -25.91
C ALA A 393 -10.27 35.79 -25.62
N ARG A 394 -9.28 35.77 -24.73
CA ARG A 394 -8.55 34.54 -24.33
C ARG A 394 -9.38 33.63 -23.45
N GLU A 395 -10.17 34.17 -22.51
CA GLU A 395 -11.02 33.35 -21.63
C GLU A 395 -12.14 32.63 -22.41
N LEU A 396 -12.60 33.24 -23.50
CA LEU A 396 -13.62 32.68 -24.40
C LEU A 396 -13.03 31.83 -25.56
N GLY A 397 -11.71 31.93 -25.81
CA GLY A 397 -11.03 31.26 -26.92
C GLY A 397 -11.36 31.86 -28.29
N TRP A 398 -11.19 33.18 -28.46
CA TRP A 398 -11.44 33.93 -29.71
C TRP A 398 -10.29 34.91 -30.05
N ILE A 399 -10.10 35.28 -31.32
CA ILE A 399 -9.02 36.19 -31.79
C ILE A 399 -9.58 37.48 -32.44
N LEU A 400 -9.09 38.64 -31.98
CA LEU A 400 -9.37 39.98 -32.52
C LEU A 400 -8.40 40.36 -33.66
N ASP A 401 -8.80 41.26 -34.57
CA ASP A 401 -8.13 41.49 -35.87
C ASP A 401 -6.91 42.44 -35.89
N GLU A 402 -6.39 42.94 -34.75
CA GLU A 402 -5.25 43.89 -34.73
C GLU A 402 -4.15 43.52 -33.72
N PRO A 403 -2.86 43.84 -33.98
CA PRO A 403 -1.74 43.54 -33.08
C PRO A 403 -1.65 44.54 -31.91
N GLU A 404 -1.69 44.06 -30.66
CA GLU A 404 -1.51 44.89 -29.46
C GLU A 404 -0.01 45.19 -29.20
N VAL A 405 0.30 46.48 -29.01
CA VAL A 405 1.51 46.97 -28.31
C VAL A 405 1.15 47.11 -26.82
N THR A 406 1.75 46.31 -25.94
CA THR A 406 1.47 46.35 -24.48
C THR A 406 2.49 47.20 -23.71
N PRO A 407 2.06 48.13 -22.82
CA PRO A 407 2.92 48.71 -21.80
C PRO A 407 3.05 47.76 -20.59
N ARG A 408 4.28 47.59 -20.10
CA ARG A 408 4.60 46.82 -18.89
C ARG A 408 4.23 47.60 -17.62
N LEU A 409 3.25 47.11 -16.87
CA LEU A 409 2.95 47.43 -15.46
C LEU A 409 2.09 46.28 -14.92
N GLY A 410 2.29 45.66 -13.76
CA GLY A 410 3.27 45.72 -12.70
C GLY A 410 3.10 44.42 -11.88
N GLN A 411 4.16 43.98 -11.22
CA GLN A 411 4.21 42.72 -10.47
C GLN A 411 3.07 42.62 -9.43
N VAL A 412 2.10 41.77 -9.70
CA VAL A 412 1.18 41.27 -8.67
C VAL A 412 1.97 40.27 -7.83
N ARG A 413 2.01 40.54 -6.53
CA ARG A 413 2.71 39.76 -5.51
C ARG A 413 2.32 38.29 -5.62
N ARG A 414 3.34 37.45 -5.81
CA ARG A 414 3.28 36.00 -5.65
C ARG A 414 2.60 35.68 -4.32
N SER A 415 1.52 34.90 -4.36
CA SER A 415 1.15 34.07 -3.23
C SER A 415 2.38 33.26 -2.82
N SER A 416 2.78 33.43 -1.57
CA SER A 416 3.95 32.84 -0.97
C SER A 416 3.91 31.31 -1.12
N ALA A 417 5.07 30.74 -1.45
CA ALA A 417 5.33 29.30 -1.49
C ALA A 417 5.22 28.60 -0.10
N GLU A 418 4.53 29.22 0.85
CA GLU A 418 4.32 28.76 2.22
C GLU A 418 2.99 28.04 2.42
N ASP A 419 2.07 28.12 1.45
CA ASP A 419 0.78 27.41 1.50
C ASP A 419 0.81 26.00 0.88
N VAL A 420 1.97 25.58 0.37
CA VAL A 420 2.26 24.17 0.02
C VAL A 420 2.60 23.41 1.31
N LYS A 421 1.63 23.25 2.21
CA LYS A 421 1.77 22.39 3.37
C LYS A 421 1.98 20.94 2.92
N LYS A 422 3.25 20.52 2.91
CA LYS A 422 3.77 19.14 3.11
C LYS A 422 2.78 18.01 2.75
N ALA A 423 2.46 17.85 1.47
CA ALA A 423 1.66 16.70 0.99
C ALA A 423 2.49 15.41 0.77
N GLY A 424 3.74 15.36 1.25
CA GLY A 424 4.67 14.25 0.97
C GLY A 424 5.54 13.80 2.14
N MET A 425 5.21 14.21 3.37
CA MET A 425 5.88 13.70 4.57
C MET A 425 4.87 12.89 5.37
N ILE A 426 5.13 11.60 5.55
CA ILE A 426 4.56 10.88 6.68
C ILE A 426 5.04 11.63 7.93
N ALA A 427 4.09 12.04 8.77
CA ALA A 427 4.39 12.88 9.92
C ALA A 427 5.54 12.25 10.74
N ALA A 428 6.56 13.04 11.04
CA ALA A 428 7.55 12.66 12.03
C ALA A 428 6.82 12.36 13.35
N ARG A 429 7.31 11.37 14.12
CA ARG A 429 6.74 11.02 15.43
C ARG A 429 6.65 12.27 16.32
N ASP A 430 5.62 12.34 17.17
CA ASP A 430 5.20 13.52 17.97
C ASP A 430 6.30 14.19 18.84
N PHE A 431 7.49 13.58 18.96
CA PHE A 431 8.61 14.03 19.79
C PHE A 431 9.82 14.58 19.01
N ASN A 432 9.84 14.51 17.67
CA ASN A 432 10.93 15.05 16.84
C ASN A 432 10.48 16.30 16.09
N THR A 433 11.32 17.34 16.07
CA THR A 433 11.13 18.54 15.24
C THR A 433 12.03 18.46 14.01
N VAL A 434 11.44 18.54 12.82
CA VAL A 434 12.17 18.52 11.55
C VAL A 434 11.97 19.84 10.83
N GLN A 435 13.08 20.55 10.57
CA GLN A 435 13.13 21.78 9.80
C GLN A 435 13.92 21.54 8.53
N ILE A 436 13.39 22.00 7.40
CA ILE A 436 14.07 21.93 6.10
C ILE A 436 14.46 23.36 5.73
N ILE A 437 15.77 23.63 5.68
CA ILE A 437 16.32 24.93 5.30
C ILE A 437 17.13 24.72 4.03
N ARG A 438 16.55 25.10 2.87
CA ARG A 438 17.14 24.92 1.53
C ARG A 438 17.49 23.44 1.25
N ASP A 439 18.78 23.13 1.23
CA ASP A 439 19.40 21.84 0.95
C ASP A 439 19.76 21.05 2.22
N LYS A 440 19.39 21.56 3.40
CA LYS A 440 19.68 20.93 4.69
C LYS A 440 18.41 20.55 5.44
N VAL A 441 18.47 19.41 6.12
CA VAL A 441 17.48 18.96 7.10
C VAL A 441 18.11 19.06 8.48
N ILE A 442 17.43 19.75 9.38
CA ILE A 442 17.77 19.82 10.80
C ILE A 442 16.70 19.04 11.56
N LYS A 443 17.11 17.96 12.22
CA LYS A 443 16.26 17.14 13.06
C LYS A 443 16.70 17.32 14.51
N SER A 444 15.77 17.74 15.36
CA SER A 444 16.03 17.94 16.79
C SER A 444 15.06 17.11 17.63
N SER A 445 15.55 16.56 18.74
CA SER A 445 14.76 15.72 19.64
C SER A 445 15.15 15.93 21.10
N LYS A 446 14.18 15.77 22.01
CA LYS A 446 14.44 15.66 23.46
C LYS A 446 14.50 14.22 23.94
N SER A 447 14.19 13.26 23.06
CA SER A 447 14.18 11.84 23.39
C SER A 447 15.53 11.20 23.09
N GLU A 448 16.01 10.35 24.00
CA GLU A 448 17.21 9.53 23.76
C GLU A 448 17.02 8.50 22.63
N ALA A 449 15.79 8.28 22.14
CA ALA A 449 15.52 7.39 21.02
C ALA A 449 16.21 7.82 19.70
N ILE A 450 16.70 9.07 19.59
CA ILE A 450 17.48 9.55 18.45
C ILE A 450 18.97 9.14 18.53
N LEU A 451 19.46 8.69 19.69
CA LEU A 451 20.88 8.38 19.89
C LEU A 451 21.40 7.33 18.91
N GLY A 452 20.60 6.31 18.57
CA GLY A 452 20.97 5.29 17.58
C GLY A 452 21.25 5.89 16.19
N GLU A 453 20.44 6.86 15.77
CA GLU A 453 20.62 7.55 14.49
C GLU A 453 21.88 8.43 14.52
N LEU A 454 22.09 9.21 15.59
CA LEU A 454 23.30 10.02 15.77
C LEU A 454 24.57 9.17 15.79
N TYR A 455 24.54 8.05 16.52
CA TYR A 455 25.65 7.13 16.64
C TYR A 455 26.00 6.51 15.28
N PHE A 456 24.99 6.08 14.52
CA PHE A 456 25.20 5.54 13.18
C PHE A 456 25.92 6.55 12.29
N TYR A 457 25.41 7.78 12.20
CA TYR A 457 26.01 8.79 11.33
C TYR A 457 27.41 9.19 11.77
N ALA A 458 27.69 9.19 13.07
CA ALA A 458 29.02 9.42 13.60
C ALA A 458 30.01 8.30 13.28
N HIS A 459 29.56 7.06 13.05
CA HIS A 459 30.42 5.87 12.86
C HIS A 459 30.19 5.13 11.53
N MET A 460 29.42 5.72 10.60
CA MET A 460 28.96 5.07 9.38
C MET A 460 30.15 4.61 8.52
N PRO A 461 30.15 3.37 7.97
CA PRO A 461 31.23 2.92 7.11
C PRO A 461 31.32 3.82 5.86
N PRO A 462 32.53 4.24 5.42
CA PRO A 462 32.68 5.09 4.24
C PRO A 462 32.06 4.52 2.96
N THR A 463 31.97 3.19 2.85
CA THR A 463 31.32 2.48 1.74
C THR A 463 29.82 2.77 1.62
N LEU A 464 29.15 3.14 2.72
CA LEU A 464 27.71 3.46 2.76
C LEU A 464 27.41 4.95 2.59
N SER A 465 28.42 5.81 2.47
CA SER A 465 28.26 7.28 2.37
C SER A 465 27.37 7.75 1.21
N ARG A 466 27.27 6.97 0.12
CA ARG A 466 26.40 7.28 -1.01
C ARG A 466 24.93 6.88 -0.78
N ILE A 467 24.66 5.99 0.16
CA ILE A 467 23.34 5.43 0.44
C ILE A 467 22.60 6.28 1.48
N PHE A 468 23.32 6.91 2.40
CA PHE A 468 22.71 7.75 3.45
C PHE A 468 22.98 9.24 3.21
N PRO A 469 22.18 10.16 3.77
CA PRO A 469 22.44 11.60 3.71
C PRO A 469 23.84 11.96 4.20
N SER A 470 24.49 12.90 3.51
CA SER A 470 25.74 13.50 4.01
C SER A 470 25.44 14.27 5.30
N VAL A 471 26.19 14.02 6.38
CA VAL A 471 25.96 14.67 7.67
C VAL A 471 26.93 15.81 7.87
N TYR A 472 26.40 16.99 8.19
CA TYR A 472 27.18 18.20 8.44
C TYR A 472 27.57 18.33 9.91
N SER A 473 26.67 17.97 10.84
CA SER A 473 26.94 18.04 12.27
C SER A 473 26.00 17.16 13.08
N VAL A 474 26.50 16.62 14.19
CA VAL A 474 25.73 15.98 15.27
C VAL A 474 26.02 16.71 16.58
N ASP A 475 25.01 16.90 17.42
CA ASP A 475 25.18 17.70 18.65
C ASP A 475 24.22 17.28 19.78
N TYR A 476 24.61 17.57 21.01
CA TYR A 476 23.79 17.51 22.21
C TYR A 476 24.00 18.77 23.04
N ILE A 477 22.93 19.54 23.23
CA ILE A 477 22.91 20.78 23.99
C ILE A 477 22.44 20.47 25.42
N PRO A 478 23.32 20.46 26.44
CA PRO A 478 22.93 20.07 27.79
C PRO A 478 21.95 21.06 28.43
N ALA A 479 22.08 22.36 28.12
CA ALA A 479 21.23 23.41 28.67
C ALA A 479 19.74 23.22 28.36
N THR A 480 19.42 22.61 27.21
CA THR A 480 18.04 22.36 26.76
C THR A 480 17.69 20.88 26.66
N SER A 481 18.62 19.99 27.03
CA SER A 481 18.54 18.54 26.82
C SER A 481 18.09 18.18 25.40
N THR A 482 18.66 18.85 24.40
CA THR A 482 18.24 18.70 23.00
C THR A 482 19.36 18.08 22.18
N TYR A 483 19.03 16.97 21.53
CA TYR A 483 19.84 16.31 20.52
C TYR A 483 19.55 16.92 19.15
N SER A 484 20.56 17.07 18.30
CA SER A 484 20.38 17.62 16.95
C SER A 484 21.29 16.95 15.93
N ILE A 485 20.76 16.79 14.71
CA ILE A 485 21.53 16.39 13.54
C ILE A 485 21.19 17.32 12.38
N THR A 486 22.24 17.80 11.69
CA THR A 486 22.13 18.58 10.46
C THR A 486 22.68 17.75 9.32
N MET A 487 21.86 17.43 8.33
CA MET A 487 22.23 16.56 7.21
C MET A 487 21.68 17.07 5.88
N GLU A 488 22.16 16.47 4.79
CA GLU A 488 21.71 16.70 3.43
C GLU A 488 20.22 16.39 3.25
N ASN A 489 19.51 17.27 2.55
CA ASN A 489 18.14 17.01 2.11
C ASN A 489 18.14 16.18 0.82
N ARG A 490 17.99 14.85 0.95
CA ARG A 490 17.86 13.94 -0.19
C ARG A 490 16.58 14.25 -0.97
N ARG A 491 16.75 14.75 -2.19
CA ARG A 491 15.64 15.02 -3.11
C ARG A 491 15.21 13.75 -3.83
N GLY A 492 13.91 13.58 -4.02
CA GLY A 492 13.37 12.41 -4.67
C GLY A 492 11.97 12.04 -4.17
N ARG A 493 11.58 10.80 -4.45
CA ARG A 493 10.29 10.23 -4.04
C ARG A 493 10.52 9.04 -3.12
N THR A 494 9.72 8.93 -2.07
CA THR A 494 9.80 7.73 -1.22
C THR A 494 9.19 6.53 -1.92
N PHE A 495 9.65 5.33 -1.58
CA PHE A 495 9.07 4.09 -2.09
C PHE A 495 7.59 3.93 -1.69
N SER A 496 7.15 4.51 -0.57
CA SER A 496 5.72 4.53 -0.21
C SER A 496 4.90 5.31 -1.23
N HIS A 497 5.39 6.46 -1.70
CA HIS A 497 4.68 7.25 -2.72
C HIS A 497 4.61 6.51 -4.05
N LEU A 498 5.66 5.78 -4.42
CA LEU A 498 5.66 4.93 -5.61
C LEU A 498 4.66 3.78 -5.45
N LEU A 499 4.65 3.10 -4.31
CA LEU A 499 3.75 1.97 -4.04
C LEU A 499 2.29 2.42 -4.01
N VAL A 500 1.97 3.36 -3.12
CA VAL A 500 0.62 3.88 -2.92
C VAL A 500 0.12 4.64 -4.15
N GLY A 501 1.02 5.16 -4.98
CA GLY A 501 0.72 5.73 -6.29
C GLY A 501 0.72 4.73 -7.45
N ARG A 502 0.90 3.42 -7.23
CA ARG A 502 0.99 2.39 -8.29
C ARG A 502 2.02 2.67 -9.39
N SER A 503 3.09 3.38 -9.04
CA SER A 503 4.22 3.68 -9.92
C SER A 503 5.46 2.81 -9.61
N ILE A 504 5.44 2.04 -8.52
CA ILE A 504 6.52 1.08 -8.23
C ILE A 504 6.51 -0.06 -9.27
N THR A 505 7.69 -0.35 -9.84
CA THR A 505 7.94 -1.46 -10.75
C THR A 505 8.77 -2.55 -10.07
N LYS A 506 8.87 -3.72 -10.70
CA LYS A 506 9.81 -4.77 -10.26
C LYS A 506 11.26 -4.29 -10.27
N GLY A 507 11.68 -3.52 -11.28
CA GLY A 507 13.04 -2.98 -11.35
C GLY A 507 13.32 -1.94 -10.27
N ARG A 508 12.38 -1.03 -9.99
CA ARG A 508 12.50 -0.08 -8.87
C ARG A 508 12.60 -0.80 -7.51
N LEU A 509 11.77 -1.82 -7.27
CA LEU A 509 11.89 -2.65 -6.06
C LEU A 509 13.25 -3.37 -6.01
N THR A 510 13.73 -3.89 -7.14
CA THR A 510 15.04 -4.55 -7.21
C THR A 510 16.17 -3.57 -6.84
N LYS A 511 16.17 -2.33 -7.35
CA LYS A 511 17.13 -1.29 -6.95
C LYS A 511 17.11 -1.01 -5.45
N PHE A 512 15.92 -0.97 -4.84
CA PHE A 512 15.77 -0.84 -3.39
C PHE A 512 16.43 -2.01 -2.66
N LEU A 513 16.17 -3.25 -3.09
CA LEU A 513 16.69 -4.45 -2.45
C LEU A 513 18.19 -4.63 -2.64
N GLU A 514 18.74 -4.26 -3.80
CA GLU A 514 20.19 -4.21 -4.08
C GLU A 514 20.88 -3.21 -3.14
N THR A 515 20.27 -2.04 -2.95
CA THR A 515 20.80 -1.00 -2.05
C THR A 515 20.75 -1.45 -0.59
N LEU A 516 19.64 -2.07 -0.15
CA LEU A 516 19.54 -2.64 1.19
C LEU A 516 20.52 -3.81 1.40
N HIS A 517 20.70 -4.65 0.39
CA HIS A 517 21.68 -5.73 0.43
C HIS A 517 23.11 -5.21 0.57
N THR A 518 23.42 -4.04 -0.03
CA THR A 518 24.70 -3.36 0.17
C THR A 518 24.91 -2.91 1.62
N ILE A 519 23.83 -2.51 2.32
CA ILE A 519 23.87 -2.24 3.76
C ILE A 519 24.20 -3.53 4.53
N HIS A 520 23.47 -4.61 4.28
CA HIS A 520 23.64 -5.89 4.99
C HIS A 520 25.00 -6.56 4.76
N THR A 521 25.66 -6.28 3.64
CA THR A 521 26.98 -6.83 3.28
C THR A 521 28.12 -5.87 3.57
N ALA A 522 27.83 -4.71 4.16
CA ALA A 522 28.86 -3.74 4.53
C ALA A 522 29.83 -4.31 5.59
N PRO A 523 31.11 -3.92 5.53
CA PRO A 523 32.06 -4.27 6.58
C PRO A 523 31.71 -3.56 7.90
N ASN A 524 32.33 -4.01 9.00
CA ASN A 524 32.17 -3.40 10.32
C ASN A 524 32.39 -1.88 10.29
N THR A 525 31.60 -1.18 11.11
CA THR A 525 31.83 0.23 11.42
C THR A 525 33.17 0.41 12.11
N THR A 526 33.83 1.53 11.85
CA THR A 526 35.06 1.88 12.57
C THR A 526 34.70 2.21 14.01
N SER A 527 35.50 1.72 14.96
CA SER A 527 35.38 2.08 16.38
C SER A 527 35.66 3.56 16.66
N GLN A 528 36.25 4.26 15.70
CA GLN A 528 36.49 5.70 15.73
C GLN A 528 35.39 6.43 14.95
N PRO A 529 34.89 7.57 15.45
CA PRO A 529 33.99 8.43 14.70
C PRO A 529 34.61 8.87 13.38
N VAL A 530 33.81 8.91 12.31
CA VAL A 530 34.19 9.42 10.99
C VAL A 530 34.01 10.93 10.87
N MET A 531 33.54 11.60 11.92
CA MET A 531 33.34 13.05 12.01
C MET A 531 33.56 13.54 13.45
N ASP A 532 33.71 14.85 13.62
CA ASP A 532 33.84 15.47 14.94
C ASP A 532 32.55 15.32 15.76
N VAL A 533 32.65 14.66 16.92
CA VAL A 533 31.55 14.47 17.88
C VAL A 533 31.83 15.33 19.13
N PRO A 534 30.92 16.22 19.54
CA PRO A 534 31.10 17.01 20.75
C PRO A 534 31.21 16.14 22.01
N GLU A 535 32.08 16.51 22.95
CA GLU A 535 32.34 15.75 24.19
C GLU A 535 31.05 15.46 24.99
N ALA A 536 30.10 16.40 25.00
CA ALA A 536 28.81 16.22 25.66
C ALA A 536 27.94 15.12 25.03
N LEU A 537 28.04 14.93 23.71
CA LEU A 537 27.35 13.85 22.99
C LEU A 537 28.11 12.53 23.13
N GLU A 538 29.45 12.57 23.09
CA GLU A 538 30.29 11.39 23.32
C GLU A 538 30.03 10.76 24.70
N ALA A 539 29.86 11.58 25.73
CA ALA A 539 29.47 11.15 27.07
C ALA A 539 28.09 10.45 27.12
N LYS A 540 27.23 10.64 26.12
CA LYS A 540 25.96 9.91 25.96
C LYS A 540 26.14 8.58 25.20
N PHE A 541 27.15 8.47 24.35
CA PHE A 541 27.47 7.23 23.63
C PHE A 541 28.19 6.22 24.51
N ALA A 542 29.21 6.64 25.24
CA ALA A 542 30.08 5.76 26.05
C ALA A 542 29.34 4.72 26.93
N PRO A 543 28.33 5.09 27.76
CA PRO A 543 27.65 4.11 28.63
C PRO A 543 26.76 3.11 27.88
N LYS A 544 26.50 3.35 26.58
CA LYS A 544 25.67 2.51 25.72
C LYS A 544 26.50 1.78 24.65
N ALA A 545 27.83 1.87 24.69
CA ALA A 545 28.68 1.10 23.81
C ALA A 545 28.63 -0.40 24.21
N PRO A 546 28.59 -1.34 23.26
CA PRO A 546 28.50 -2.77 23.55
C PRO A 546 29.72 -3.35 24.31
N GLY A 547 30.85 -2.64 24.34
CA GLY A 547 32.07 -3.11 25.00
C GLY A 547 32.59 -4.42 24.39
N ASP A 548 33.06 -5.34 25.23
CA ASP A 548 33.52 -6.68 24.82
C ASP A 548 32.40 -7.75 24.80
N HIS A 549 31.16 -7.37 25.11
CA HIS A 549 30.05 -8.33 25.18
C HIS A 549 29.51 -8.66 23.78
N PRO A 550 29.19 -9.93 23.49
CA PRO A 550 28.58 -10.31 22.21
C PRO A 550 27.21 -9.62 22.06
N ILE A 551 27.00 -8.97 20.93
CA ILE A 551 25.76 -8.23 20.64
C ILE A 551 24.60 -9.21 20.48
N ASN A 552 23.55 -9.04 21.29
CA ASN A 552 22.31 -9.80 21.13
C ASN A 552 21.47 -9.23 19.98
N ILE A 553 21.61 -9.80 18.77
CA ILE A 553 20.83 -9.40 17.60
C ILE A 553 19.33 -9.67 17.73
N TYR A 554 18.90 -10.46 18.72
CA TYR A 554 17.49 -10.79 18.96
C TYR A 554 16.75 -9.80 19.87
N ALA A 555 17.48 -8.85 20.47
CA ALA A 555 16.99 -7.86 21.42
C ALA A 555 15.72 -7.09 20.95
N ASN A 556 15.54 -6.96 19.64
CA ASN A 556 14.41 -6.25 19.03
C ASN A 556 13.14 -7.10 18.81
N TYR A 557 13.15 -8.40 19.18
CA TYR A 557 12.05 -9.34 19.00
C TYR A 557 11.23 -9.57 20.28
N GLY A 558 11.44 -10.69 20.97
CA GLY A 558 10.56 -11.18 22.04
C GLY A 558 10.44 -10.20 23.20
N THR A 559 11.58 -9.68 23.68
CA THR A 559 11.62 -8.66 24.74
C THR A 559 10.77 -7.44 24.39
N LYS A 560 10.90 -6.94 23.16
CA LYS A 560 10.16 -5.77 22.67
C LYS A 560 8.66 -6.05 22.52
N LEU A 561 8.29 -7.22 21.99
CA LEU A 561 6.90 -7.65 21.85
C LEU A 561 6.21 -7.74 23.23
N ARG A 562 6.83 -8.46 24.18
CA ARG A 562 6.33 -8.62 25.55
C ARG A 562 6.21 -7.27 26.26
N SER A 563 7.24 -6.44 26.20
CA SER A 563 7.23 -5.10 26.80
C SER A 563 6.04 -4.27 26.31
N ARG A 564 5.82 -4.21 25.00
CA ARG A 564 4.70 -3.43 24.42
C ARG A 564 3.34 -4.01 24.79
N TYR A 565 3.20 -5.34 24.77
CA TYR A 565 1.94 -6.00 25.12
C TYR A 565 1.54 -5.71 26.56
N PHE A 566 2.45 -5.89 27.52
CA PHE A 566 2.14 -5.69 28.93
C PHE A 566 2.02 -4.21 29.33
N GLN A 567 2.83 -3.31 28.77
CA GLN A 567 2.72 -1.87 29.03
C GLN A 567 1.42 -1.25 28.49
N HIS A 568 0.84 -1.83 27.45
CA HIS A 568 -0.38 -1.34 26.80
C HIS A 568 -1.52 -2.36 26.87
N ARG A 569 -1.59 -3.13 27.95
CA ARG A 569 -2.54 -4.24 28.11
C ARG A 569 -3.99 -3.85 27.83
N ASP A 570 -4.42 -2.69 28.33
CA ASP A 570 -5.77 -2.17 28.08
C ASP A 570 -6.11 -2.00 26.58
N ARG A 571 -5.11 -1.60 25.76
CA ARG A 571 -5.30 -1.46 24.30
C ARG A 571 -5.47 -2.81 23.62
N TYR A 572 -4.74 -3.82 24.05
CA TYR A 572 -4.83 -5.16 23.48
C TYR A 572 -6.06 -5.92 23.95
N ASP A 573 -6.42 -5.81 25.23
CA ASP A 573 -7.62 -6.44 25.80
C ASP A 573 -8.90 -5.88 25.14
N ALA A 574 -8.90 -4.58 24.80
CA ALA A 574 -10.00 -3.95 24.04
C ALA A 574 -10.19 -4.52 22.62
N LEU A 575 -9.18 -5.18 22.03
CA LEU A 575 -9.28 -5.83 20.72
C LEU A 575 -9.81 -7.28 20.81
N GLY A 576 -10.09 -7.76 22.02
CA GLY A 576 -10.71 -9.07 22.24
C GLY A 576 -9.75 -10.26 22.25
N PRO A 577 -10.28 -11.50 22.34
CA PRO A 577 -9.50 -12.70 22.60
C PRO A 577 -8.53 -13.08 21.48
N LEU A 578 -8.78 -12.62 20.24
CA LEU A 578 -7.87 -12.82 19.12
C LEU A 578 -6.49 -12.21 19.39
N ALA A 579 -6.42 -11.03 20.03
CA ALA A 579 -5.17 -10.37 20.35
C ALA A 579 -4.31 -11.20 21.32
N ALA A 580 -4.92 -11.77 22.36
CA ALA A 580 -4.23 -12.65 23.30
C ALA A 580 -3.75 -13.95 22.63
N SER A 581 -4.56 -14.53 21.74
CA SER A 581 -4.18 -15.73 20.99
C SER A 581 -3.01 -15.48 20.05
N LEU A 582 -3.03 -14.36 19.30
CA LEU A 582 -1.94 -13.98 18.41
C LEU A 582 -0.67 -13.64 19.19
N PHE A 583 -0.78 -12.95 20.33
CA PHE A 583 0.34 -12.71 21.22
C PHE A 583 1.03 -14.02 21.63
N ALA A 584 0.28 -14.99 22.17
CA ALA A 584 0.85 -16.27 22.61
C ALA A 584 1.58 -17.02 21.49
N ARG A 585 0.99 -17.06 20.27
CA ARG A 585 1.59 -17.70 19.10
C ARG A 585 2.88 -17.00 18.63
N LEU A 586 2.89 -15.67 18.66
CA LEU A 586 4.05 -14.87 18.27
C LEU A 586 5.16 -14.97 19.32
N ASP A 587 4.82 -14.92 20.61
CA ASP A 587 5.76 -15.04 21.73
C ASP A 587 6.49 -16.39 21.68
N GLU A 588 5.75 -17.50 21.53
CA GLU A 588 6.32 -18.85 21.38
C GLU A 588 7.23 -18.96 20.14
N PHE A 589 6.81 -18.35 19.03
CA PHE A 589 7.62 -18.32 17.82
C PHE A 589 8.94 -17.56 18.03
N LEU A 590 8.90 -16.36 18.64
CA LEU A 590 10.09 -15.55 18.85
C LEU A 590 11.04 -16.18 19.85
N ASP A 591 10.52 -16.81 20.91
CA ASP A 591 11.34 -17.59 21.85
C ASP A 591 12.04 -18.76 21.14
N THR A 592 11.33 -19.48 20.28
CA THR A 592 11.93 -20.55 19.47
C THR A 592 12.94 -20.01 18.47
N TYR A 593 12.66 -18.86 17.86
CA TYR A 593 13.53 -18.21 16.88
C TYR A 593 14.87 -17.79 17.47
N GLU A 594 14.84 -17.24 18.69
CA GLU A 594 16.03 -16.86 19.46
C GLU A 594 16.75 -18.10 20.01
N ALA A 595 16.03 -19.06 20.61
CA ALA A 595 16.63 -20.27 21.20
C ALA A 595 17.29 -21.20 20.16
N GLU A 596 16.81 -21.19 18.92
CA GLU A 596 17.40 -21.95 17.81
C GLU A 596 18.39 -21.12 16.96
N GLU A 597 18.74 -19.90 17.40
CA GLU A 597 19.71 -19.01 16.75
C GLU A 597 19.43 -18.80 15.25
N LYS A 598 18.16 -18.64 14.88
CA LYS A 598 17.71 -18.53 13.47
C LYS A 598 17.95 -17.16 12.82
N GLY A 599 18.44 -16.21 13.60
CA GLY A 599 18.86 -14.88 13.15
C GLY A 599 20.04 -14.96 12.19
N VAL A 600 20.12 -14.03 11.25
CA VAL A 600 21.25 -13.90 10.33
C VAL A 600 21.96 -12.60 10.64
N HIS A 601 23.12 -12.70 11.26
CA HIS A 601 23.92 -11.54 11.67
C HIS A 601 24.37 -10.73 10.44
N ALA A 602 24.27 -9.41 10.57
CA ALA A 602 24.93 -8.42 9.71
C ALA A 602 25.62 -7.37 10.57
N ASN A 603 26.78 -6.90 10.09
CA ASN A 603 27.54 -5.83 10.72
C ASN A 603 26.81 -4.49 10.71
N VAL A 604 25.95 -4.30 9.71
CA VAL A 604 25.12 -3.11 9.56
C VAL A 604 23.74 -3.54 9.10
N ILE A 605 22.73 -3.16 9.87
CA ILE A 605 21.33 -3.15 9.46
C ILE A 605 20.80 -1.71 9.50
N HIS A 606 19.76 -1.45 8.72
CA HIS A 606 19.02 -0.20 8.80
C HIS A 606 18.14 -0.13 10.05
N GLY A 607 17.52 -1.25 10.44
CA GLY A 607 16.63 -1.40 11.60
C GLY A 607 15.21 -0.86 11.43
N ASP A 608 14.90 -0.18 10.33
CA ASP A 608 13.53 0.27 9.96
C ASP A 608 13.39 0.58 8.44
N PRO A 609 13.82 -0.29 7.52
CA PRO A 609 13.80 -0.03 6.07
C PRO A 609 12.39 -0.21 5.47
N VAL A 610 11.36 0.33 6.13
CA VAL A 610 10.04 0.46 5.51
C VAL A 610 10.13 1.43 4.33
N PHE A 611 9.21 1.31 3.36
CA PHE A 611 9.27 2.09 2.11
C PHE A 611 9.23 3.62 2.29
N SER A 612 8.77 4.09 3.44
CA SER A 612 8.75 5.53 3.76
C SER A 612 10.12 6.09 4.14
N ASN A 613 11.04 5.21 4.51
CA ASN A 613 12.41 5.52 4.90
C ASN A 613 13.42 5.30 3.76
N ALA A 614 12.94 5.04 2.54
CA ALA A 614 13.77 4.96 1.36
C ALA A 614 13.29 5.91 0.28
N ILE A 615 14.24 6.61 -0.35
CA ILE A 615 14.02 7.64 -1.36
C ILE A 615 14.73 7.21 -2.64
N ILE A 616 14.01 7.19 -3.76
CA ILE A 616 14.64 7.16 -5.08
C ILE A 616 14.88 8.59 -5.54
N SER A 617 16.08 8.88 -6.04
CA SER A 617 16.45 10.23 -6.51
C SER A 617 15.62 10.67 -7.71
N ASP A 618 15.56 11.98 -7.96
CA ASP A 618 14.82 12.55 -9.11
C ASP A 618 15.37 12.08 -10.47
N ASP A 619 16.63 11.66 -10.53
CA ASP A 619 17.24 11.02 -11.69
C ASP A 619 17.10 9.48 -11.70
N GLU A 620 16.42 8.87 -10.72
CA GLU A 620 16.20 7.42 -10.60
C GLU A 620 17.45 6.53 -10.62
N ARG A 621 18.62 7.12 -10.38
CA ARG A 621 19.92 6.43 -10.33
C ARG A 621 20.24 5.87 -8.97
N THR A 622 19.85 6.58 -7.92
CA THR A 622 20.24 6.26 -6.55
C THR A 622 19.03 6.00 -5.68
N VAL A 623 19.13 4.98 -4.83
CA VAL A 623 18.23 4.79 -3.71
C VAL A 623 19.00 5.18 -2.46
N SER A 624 18.39 6.03 -1.63
CA SER A 624 18.96 6.45 -0.36
C SER A 624 18.03 6.07 0.78
N PHE A 625 18.61 5.74 1.92
CA PHE A 625 17.89 5.41 3.16
C PHE A 625 18.02 6.52 4.19
N ILE A 626 16.99 6.70 5.01
CA ILE A 626 16.90 7.71 6.07
C ILE A 626 16.27 7.11 7.34
N ASP A 627 16.43 7.79 8.49
CA ASP A 627 15.82 7.39 9.77
C ASP A 627 16.23 5.99 10.26
N VAL A 628 17.52 5.69 10.10
CA VAL A 628 18.20 4.47 10.57
C VAL A 628 18.02 4.25 12.08
N ARG A 629 17.98 2.98 12.50
CA ARG A 629 17.82 2.53 13.88
C ARG A 629 19.00 1.65 14.28
N CYS A 630 20.06 2.28 14.78
CA CYS A 630 21.24 1.57 15.29
C CYS A 630 21.22 1.49 16.82
N GLN A 631 20.19 0.84 17.35
CA GLN A 631 20.06 0.59 18.77
C GLN A 631 19.36 -0.76 19.03
N LEU A 632 20.01 -1.59 19.84
CA LEU A 632 19.51 -2.86 20.34
C LEU A 632 19.42 -2.77 21.87
N GLU A 633 18.19 -2.72 22.40
CA GLU A 633 17.93 -2.45 23.82
C GLU A 633 18.68 -1.20 24.32
N ASN A 634 19.67 -1.37 25.19
CA ASN A 634 20.46 -0.29 25.77
C ASN A 634 21.74 0.01 24.99
N TYR A 635 22.07 -0.80 23.99
CA TYR A 635 23.33 -0.70 23.25
C TYR A 635 23.15 0.04 21.91
N LEU A 636 24.04 0.99 21.65
CA LEU A 636 24.16 1.66 20.36
C LEU A 636 25.05 0.81 19.46
N THR A 637 24.46 0.22 18.44
CA THR A 637 25.18 -0.64 17.50
C THR A 637 24.46 -0.67 16.15
N PRO A 638 25.18 -0.63 15.03
CA PRO A 638 24.60 -0.86 13.71
C PRO A 638 24.36 -2.35 13.43
N GLU A 639 24.95 -3.26 14.21
CA GLU A 639 24.80 -4.69 14.02
C GLU A 639 23.37 -5.15 14.31
N GLY A 640 22.96 -6.24 13.66
CA GLY A 640 21.65 -6.83 13.91
C GLY A 640 21.32 -8.01 13.02
N ASP A 641 20.04 -8.38 13.02
CA ASP A 641 19.53 -9.49 12.24
C ASP A 641 18.93 -9.02 10.91
N ILE A 642 19.43 -9.55 9.80
CA ILE A 642 18.93 -9.29 8.43
C ILE A 642 17.42 -9.59 8.34
N ASN A 643 16.92 -10.62 9.02
CA ASN A 643 15.49 -10.97 8.97
C ASN A 643 14.61 -9.85 9.56
N TYR A 644 15.14 -9.02 10.46
CA TYR A 644 14.42 -7.89 11.03
C TYR A 644 14.14 -6.84 9.96
N ASP A 645 15.18 -6.44 9.23
CA ASP A 645 15.09 -5.47 8.14
C ASP A 645 14.24 -5.98 6.99
N LEU A 646 14.45 -7.24 6.58
CA LEU A 646 13.62 -7.86 5.54
C LEU A 646 12.16 -8.00 5.97
N GLY A 647 11.90 -8.23 7.26
CA GLY A 647 10.55 -8.19 7.82
C GLY A 647 9.91 -6.80 7.75
N LYS A 648 10.70 -5.72 7.86
CA LYS A 648 10.23 -4.33 7.69
C LYS A 648 9.93 -3.98 6.23
N VAL A 649 10.74 -4.50 5.30
CA VAL A 649 10.41 -4.43 3.87
C VAL A 649 9.12 -5.17 3.59
N LEU A 650 9.00 -6.41 4.10
CA LEU A 650 7.82 -7.24 3.91
C LEU A 650 6.57 -6.64 4.59
N GLN A 651 6.73 -5.89 5.68
CA GLN A 651 5.66 -5.09 6.27
C GLN A 651 5.08 -4.08 5.27
N SER A 652 5.94 -3.39 4.51
CA SER A 652 5.52 -2.49 3.42
C SER A 652 4.78 -3.26 2.31
N LEU A 653 5.35 -4.41 1.91
CA LEU A 653 4.80 -5.32 0.90
C LEU A 653 3.53 -6.09 1.35
N CYS A 654 3.17 -6.02 2.63
CA CYS A 654 1.92 -6.52 3.19
C CYS A 654 0.85 -5.42 3.33
N GLY A 655 1.11 -4.20 2.83
CA GLY A 655 0.13 -3.13 2.75
C GLY A 655 0.26 -2.06 3.85
N TYR A 656 1.34 -2.05 4.63
CA TYR A 656 1.54 -1.07 5.70
C TYR A 656 1.42 0.38 5.23
N ASP A 657 2.07 0.73 4.11
CA ASP A 657 2.09 2.08 3.58
C ASP A 657 0.71 2.56 3.11
N TYR A 658 -0.13 1.66 2.59
CA TYR A 658 -1.52 1.99 2.22
C TYR A 658 -2.33 2.37 3.46
N ILE A 659 -2.23 1.59 4.55
CA ILE A 659 -2.95 1.89 5.80
C ILE A 659 -2.50 3.21 6.41
N LEU A 660 -1.18 3.49 6.42
CA LEU A 660 -0.67 4.79 6.88
C LEU A 660 -1.21 5.95 6.04
N PHE A 661 -1.22 5.79 4.71
CA PHE A 661 -1.73 6.81 3.81
C PHE A 661 -3.23 7.05 4.00
N MET A 662 -4.03 5.98 4.09
CA MET A 662 -5.48 6.07 4.35
C MET A 662 -5.75 6.77 5.68
N SER A 663 -5.00 6.43 6.73
CA SER A 663 -5.12 7.06 8.04
C SER A 663 -4.76 8.55 8.02
N ALA A 664 -3.68 8.93 7.32
CA ALA A 664 -3.26 10.33 7.21
C ALA A 664 -4.31 11.21 6.50
N ASN A 665 -5.10 10.61 5.61
CA ASN A 665 -6.16 11.28 4.86
C ASN A 665 -7.57 11.09 5.46
N ASN A 666 -7.67 10.63 6.71
CA ASN A 666 -8.93 10.41 7.43
C ASN A 666 -9.95 9.52 6.68
N TYR A 667 -9.48 8.53 5.92
CA TYR A 667 -10.39 7.53 5.33
C TYR A 667 -11.09 6.74 6.43
N ASP A 668 -12.38 6.46 6.22
CA ASP A 668 -13.15 5.61 7.11
C ASP A 668 -12.76 4.15 6.92
N LEU A 669 -12.01 3.62 7.89
CA LEU A 669 -11.55 2.23 7.93
C LEU A 669 -12.52 1.31 8.67
N THR A 670 -13.64 1.81 9.20
CA THR A 670 -14.59 0.99 9.98
C THR A 670 -15.23 -0.11 9.15
N GLY A 671 -15.60 0.18 7.89
CA GLY A 671 -16.13 -0.82 6.96
C GLY A 671 -15.10 -1.85 6.49
N ALA A 672 -13.81 -1.56 6.62
CA ALA A 672 -12.71 -2.48 6.30
C ALA A 672 -12.42 -3.47 7.45
N LEU A 673 -13.12 -3.34 8.58
CA LEU A 673 -13.04 -4.27 9.72
C LEU A 673 -14.18 -5.31 9.71
N GLU A 674 -15.10 -5.26 8.74
CA GLU A 674 -16.06 -6.33 8.49
C GLU A 674 -15.33 -7.54 7.87
N ASP A 675 -15.48 -8.73 8.47
CA ASP A 675 -14.68 -9.94 8.19
C ASP A 675 -14.73 -10.43 6.71
N ASP A 676 -15.63 -9.91 5.88
CA ASP A 676 -15.81 -10.34 4.48
C ASP A 676 -15.27 -9.35 3.43
N LYS A 677 -14.84 -8.13 3.81
CA LYS A 677 -14.32 -7.15 2.84
C LYS A 677 -12.79 -7.10 2.85
N PRO A 678 -12.13 -7.04 1.68
CA PRO A 678 -10.68 -6.89 1.61
C PRO A 678 -10.25 -5.50 2.11
N LEU A 679 -9.08 -5.42 2.76
CA LEU A 679 -8.51 -4.15 3.27
C LEU A 679 -8.10 -3.20 2.14
N LEU A 680 -7.66 -3.77 1.01
CA LEU A 680 -7.18 -3.07 -0.18
C LEU A 680 -8.03 -3.49 -1.38
N ASP A 681 -8.06 -2.68 -2.42
CA ASP A 681 -8.73 -3.09 -3.67
C ASP A 681 -7.96 -4.20 -4.40
N GLU A 682 -8.59 -4.79 -5.43
CA GLU A 682 -8.00 -5.90 -6.19
C GLU A 682 -6.67 -5.50 -6.86
N ALA A 683 -6.57 -4.28 -7.38
CA ALA A 683 -5.38 -3.80 -8.08
C ALA A 683 -4.17 -3.65 -7.14
N ASP A 684 -4.39 -3.05 -5.95
CA ASP A 684 -3.34 -2.94 -4.93
C ASP A 684 -2.94 -4.32 -4.38
N THR A 685 -3.90 -5.23 -4.22
CA THR A 685 -3.64 -6.60 -3.77
C THR A 685 -2.79 -7.38 -4.79
N ASP A 686 -3.15 -7.32 -6.07
CA ASP A 686 -2.41 -7.96 -7.15
C ASP A 686 -0.99 -7.38 -7.27
N LEU A 687 -0.84 -6.05 -7.18
CA LEU A 687 0.48 -5.39 -7.17
C LEU A 687 1.35 -5.88 -6.00
N LEU A 688 0.82 -5.90 -4.77
CA LEU A 688 1.56 -6.35 -3.59
C LEU A 688 1.97 -7.82 -3.70
N ASN A 689 1.13 -8.69 -4.27
CA ASN A 689 1.47 -10.09 -4.49
C ASN A 689 2.61 -10.23 -5.52
N GLU A 690 2.55 -9.50 -6.62
CA GLU A 690 3.62 -9.49 -7.63
C GLU A 690 4.96 -9.00 -7.04
N LEU A 691 4.94 -7.95 -6.23
CA LEU A 691 6.12 -7.41 -5.55
C LEU A 691 6.64 -8.35 -4.45
N GLN A 692 5.77 -9.08 -3.74
CA GLN A 692 6.18 -10.11 -2.78
C GLN A 692 6.93 -11.26 -3.46
N GLU A 693 6.47 -11.74 -4.62
CA GLU A 693 7.20 -12.77 -5.37
C GLU A 693 8.57 -12.25 -5.82
N GLN A 694 8.64 -11.04 -6.40
CA GLN A 694 9.90 -10.40 -6.78
C GLN A 694 10.86 -10.27 -5.58
N PHE A 695 10.33 -9.92 -4.41
CA PHE A 695 11.10 -9.85 -3.17
C PHE A 695 11.70 -11.19 -2.79
N PHE A 696 10.91 -12.27 -2.74
CA PHE A 696 11.42 -13.59 -2.37
C PHE A 696 12.38 -14.18 -3.41
N ASP A 697 12.14 -13.94 -4.70
CA ASP A 697 13.06 -14.32 -5.78
C ASP A 697 14.40 -13.59 -5.64
N PHE A 698 14.38 -12.29 -5.33
CA PHE A 698 15.58 -11.52 -5.05
C PHE A 698 16.35 -12.11 -3.87
N LEU A 699 15.67 -12.42 -2.76
CA LEU A 699 16.33 -12.98 -1.57
C LEU A 699 17.01 -14.31 -1.87
N LYS A 700 16.33 -15.19 -2.59
CA LYS A 700 16.86 -16.50 -3.00
C LYS A 700 18.12 -16.40 -3.85
N ASN A 701 18.21 -15.37 -4.69
CA ASN A 701 19.30 -15.22 -5.66
C ASN A 701 20.50 -14.42 -5.13
N ASN A 702 20.31 -13.57 -4.11
CA ASN A 702 21.35 -12.62 -3.66
C ASN A 702 21.88 -12.87 -2.25
N TYR A 703 21.13 -13.56 -1.38
CA TYR A 703 21.63 -13.89 -0.03
C TYR A 703 22.20 -15.30 -0.01
N SER A 704 23.42 -15.43 0.54
CA SER A 704 24.12 -16.72 0.68
C SER A 704 23.44 -17.67 1.67
N VAL A 705 22.79 -17.10 2.69
CA VAL A 705 22.03 -17.86 3.70
C VAL A 705 20.60 -18.05 3.22
N ARG A 706 20.05 -19.24 3.45
CA ARG A 706 18.67 -19.56 3.11
C ARG A 706 17.69 -18.81 4.02
N LEU A 707 17.08 -17.76 3.49
CA LEU A 707 16.04 -16.98 4.16
C LEU A 707 14.66 -17.62 3.91
N HIS A 708 14.01 -18.11 4.96
CA HIS A 708 12.75 -18.84 4.84
C HIS A 708 11.53 -17.89 4.79
N ARG A 709 10.68 -18.03 3.76
CA ARG A 709 9.41 -17.29 3.60
C ARG A 709 8.53 -17.33 4.85
N LYS A 710 8.37 -18.51 5.47
CA LYS A 710 7.59 -18.69 6.70
C LYS A 710 8.15 -17.89 7.89
N THR A 711 9.48 -17.85 8.03
CA THR A 711 10.16 -17.09 9.08
C THR A 711 9.92 -15.59 8.90
N LEU A 712 10.14 -15.07 7.69
CA LEU A 712 9.97 -13.64 7.40
C LEU A 712 8.51 -13.19 7.60
N PHE A 713 7.52 -13.98 7.20
CA PHE A 713 6.12 -13.65 7.49
C PHE A 713 5.80 -13.65 9.00
N ARG A 714 6.32 -14.61 9.77
CA ARG A 714 6.10 -14.63 11.24
C ARG A 714 6.78 -13.45 11.93
N VAL A 715 8.02 -13.11 11.53
CA VAL A 715 8.71 -11.90 11.97
C VAL A 715 7.86 -10.66 11.64
N THR A 716 7.41 -10.53 10.39
CA THR A 716 6.58 -9.41 9.93
C THR A 716 5.26 -9.29 10.72
N ALA A 717 4.60 -10.42 11.00
CA ALA A 717 3.39 -10.46 11.82
C ALA A 717 3.65 -9.92 13.23
N SER A 718 4.78 -10.28 13.85
CA SER A 718 5.19 -9.74 15.15
C SER A 718 5.41 -8.22 15.13
N LEU A 719 5.92 -7.69 14.00
CA LEU A 719 6.10 -6.25 13.80
C LEU A 719 4.76 -5.53 13.72
N PHE A 720 3.78 -6.05 12.97
CA PHE A 720 2.41 -5.50 12.94
C PHE A 720 1.75 -5.50 14.31
N PHE A 721 1.83 -6.63 15.03
CA PHE A 721 1.28 -6.73 16.38
C PHE A 721 1.89 -5.70 17.34
N SER A 722 3.20 -5.48 17.21
CA SER A 722 3.94 -4.51 18.02
C SER A 722 3.65 -3.05 17.65
N LEU A 723 3.02 -2.75 16.51
CA LEU A 723 2.65 -1.40 16.10
C LEU A 723 1.34 -0.91 16.72
N ILE A 724 0.43 -1.81 17.10
CA ILE A 724 -0.90 -1.51 17.66
C ILE A 724 -0.87 -0.35 18.69
N PRO A 725 -0.01 -0.36 19.72
CA PRO A 725 -0.02 0.69 20.74
C PRO A 725 0.64 2.00 20.28
N LEU A 726 1.35 2.02 19.15
CA LEU A 726 2.07 3.20 18.65
C LEU A 726 1.24 4.08 17.73
N HIS A 727 0.05 3.62 17.33
CA HIS A 727 -0.85 4.36 16.46
C HIS A 727 -2.15 4.77 17.20
N ARG A 728 -3.00 5.52 16.50
CA ARG A 728 -4.33 5.89 16.99
C ARG A 728 -5.17 4.64 17.24
N LYS A 729 -6.10 4.70 18.20
CA LYS A 729 -6.84 3.53 18.69
C LYS A 729 -7.61 2.81 17.58
N GLU A 730 -8.09 3.56 16.60
CA GLU A 730 -8.90 3.09 15.47
C GLU A 730 -8.11 2.15 14.54
N LEU A 731 -6.77 2.32 14.46
CA LEU A 731 -5.92 1.44 13.66
C LEU A 731 -5.55 0.13 14.37
N GLY A 732 -5.82 0.00 15.67
CA GLY A 732 -5.46 -1.19 16.43
C GLY A 732 -6.07 -2.47 15.86
N ALA A 733 -7.35 -2.42 15.49
CA ALA A 733 -8.05 -3.54 14.87
C ALA A 733 -7.51 -3.86 13.46
N VAL A 734 -7.16 -2.83 12.67
CA VAL A 734 -6.58 -2.99 11.32
C VAL A 734 -5.23 -3.68 11.41
N PHE A 735 -4.32 -3.22 12.29
CA PHE A 735 -3.02 -3.87 12.47
C PHE A 735 -3.14 -5.27 13.06
N LEU A 736 -4.14 -5.55 13.90
CA LEU A 736 -4.41 -6.89 14.38
C LEU A 736 -4.85 -7.82 13.24
N ARG A 737 -5.72 -7.33 12.34
CA ARG A 737 -6.12 -8.05 11.13
C ARG A 737 -4.94 -8.30 10.21
N MET A 738 -4.13 -7.28 9.91
CA MET A 738 -2.90 -7.45 9.12
C MET A 738 -1.92 -8.44 9.74
N CYS A 739 -1.76 -8.41 11.06
CA CYS A 739 -0.97 -9.39 11.80
C CYS A 739 -1.49 -10.82 11.56
N LYS A 740 -2.81 -11.03 11.70
CA LYS A 740 -3.45 -12.33 11.45
C LYS A 740 -3.23 -12.79 10.01
N GLU A 741 -3.55 -11.97 9.02
CA GLU A 741 -3.43 -12.30 7.60
C GLU A 741 -1.97 -12.60 7.21
N THR A 742 -1.02 -11.83 7.75
CA THR A 742 0.42 -12.06 7.56
C THR A 742 0.87 -13.39 8.19
N LEU A 743 0.35 -13.73 9.37
CA LEU A 743 0.64 -15.00 10.03
C LEU A 743 0.01 -16.18 9.29
N ASP A 744 -1.19 -16.00 8.73
CA ASP A 744 -1.87 -16.99 7.89
C ASP A 744 -1.05 -17.27 6.62
N LYS A 745 -0.37 -16.28 6.02
CA LYS A 745 0.59 -16.49 4.91
C LYS A 745 1.81 -17.34 5.30
N ALA A 746 2.15 -17.44 6.59
CA ALA A 746 3.26 -18.28 7.06
C ALA A 746 2.88 -19.75 7.27
N GLY A 747 1.60 -20.07 7.39
CA GLY A 747 1.08 -21.44 7.38
C GLY A 747 0.54 -21.74 5.99
N ASP A 748 1.28 -22.47 5.14
CA ASP A 748 0.91 -22.76 3.75
C ASP A 748 -0.60 -23.00 3.57
N LYS A 749 -1.28 -22.09 2.84
CA LYS A 749 -2.61 -22.33 2.24
C LYS A 749 -2.51 -22.83 0.79
N SER A 750 -1.32 -23.14 0.29
CA SER A 750 -1.13 -23.65 -1.08
C SER A 750 -1.23 -25.18 -1.20
N GLN A 751 -1.51 -25.91 -0.11
CA GLN A 751 -2.09 -27.25 -0.11
C GLN A 751 -3.00 -27.36 1.11
N GLU A 752 -4.14 -28.05 0.97
CA GLU A 752 -5.22 -28.26 1.96
C GLU A 752 -6.34 -27.20 1.99
N LEU A 753 -7.15 -27.23 0.93
CA LEU A 753 -8.60 -27.15 1.08
C LEU A 753 -9.10 -28.42 1.81
N THR A 754 -8.82 -28.54 3.10
CA THR A 754 -9.53 -29.45 4.01
C THR A 754 -9.33 -28.99 5.46
N THR A 755 -10.42 -28.52 6.07
CA THR A 755 -10.67 -28.37 7.52
C THR A 755 -9.60 -27.64 8.35
N SER A 756 -9.90 -26.39 8.71
CA SER A 756 -9.32 -25.73 9.89
C SER A 756 -9.30 -26.69 11.09
N PRO A 757 -8.19 -26.89 11.82
CA PRO A 757 -8.27 -27.57 13.10
C PRO A 757 -9.05 -26.68 14.05
N SER A 758 -10.20 -27.16 14.50
CA SER A 758 -11.01 -26.51 15.54
C SER A 758 -10.15 -26.13 16.75
N PRO A 759 -10.44 -25.03 17.44
CA PRO A 759 -9.70 -24.65 18.65
C PRO A 759 -9.71 -25.78 19.69
N TYR A 760 -8.57 -26.01 20.34
CA TYR A 760 -8.50 -26.95 21.47
C TYR A 760 -9.22 -26.35 22.68
N PHE A 761 -10.18 -27.09 23.24
CA PHE A 761 -10.88 -26.73 24.46
C PHE A 761 -10.30 -27.51 25.64
N VAL A 762 -10.03 -26.83 26.75
CA VAL A 762 -9.54 -27.46 27.99
C VAL A 762 -10.65 -27.41 29.04
N LYS A 763 -10.97 -28.56 29.61
CA LYS A 763 -11.97 -28.70 30.68
C LYS A 763 -11.40 -29.51 31.83
N ILE A 764 -11.74 -29.10 33.05
CA ILE A 764 -11.28 -29.74 34.28
C ILE A 764 -12.46 -30.50 34.87
N TYR A 765 -12.22 -31.73 35.27
CA TYR A 765 -13.21 -32.62 35.87
C TYR A 765 -12.73 -33.05 37.25
N THR A 766 -13.51 -32.77 38.29
CA THR A 766 -13.32 -33.35 39.62
C THR A 766 -13.86 -34.77 39.67
N ARG A 767 -13.63 -35.49 40.79
CA ARG A 767 -14.23 -36.82 41.04
C ARG A 767 -15.75 -36.83 40.80
N GLN A 768 -16.46 -35.81 41.27
CA GLN A 768 -17.92 -35.73 41.10
C GLN A 768 -18.33 -35.41 39.66
N ASP A 769 -17.54 -34.61 38.95
CA ASP A 769 -17.81 -34.28 37.54
C ASP A 769 -17.64 -35.49 36.64
N LEU A 770 -16.59 -36.30 36.88
CA LEU A 770 -16.34 -37.53 36.13
C LEU A 770 -17.46 -38.56 36.31
N LEU A 771 -17.96 -38.75 37.54
CA LEU A 771 -19.08 -39.65 37.82
C LEU A 771 -20.40 -39.24 37.16
N ARG A 772 -20.55 -37.95 36.83
CA ARG A 772 -21.75 -37.40 36.18
C ARG A 772 -21.57 -37.21 34.67
N SER A 773 -20.38 -37.46 34.13
CA SER A 773 -20.04 -37.20 32.74
C SER A 773 -19.96 -38.48 31.92
N SER A 774 -20.40 -38.42 30.66
CA SER A 774 -20.25 -39.51 29.68
C SER A 774 -18.81 -39.68 29.15
N VAL A 775 -17.86 -38.86 29.63
CA VAL A 775 -16.47 -38.78 29.14
C VAL A 775 -15.58 -39.95 29.58
N LEU A 776 -15.99 -40.74 30.57
CA LEU A 776 -15.16 -41.82 31.15
C LEU A 776 -14.74 -42.88 30.12
N GLY A 777 -15.65 -43.31 29.26
CA GLY A 777 -15.35 -44.31 28.22
C GLY A 777 -14.33 -43.80 27.21
N GLU A 778 -14.48 -42.55 26.77
CA GLU A 778 -13.54 -41.92 25.82
C GLU A 778 -12.16 -41.66 26.45
N LEU A 779 -12.11 -41.28 27.73
CA LEU A 779 -10.85 -41.17 28.47
C LEU A 779 -10.12 -42.50 28.55
N ARG A 780 -10.84 -43.59 28.87
CA ARG A 780 -10.26 -44.94 28.91
C ARG A 780 -9.62 -45.29 27.56
N THR A 781 -10.32 -45.04 26.46
CA THR A 781 -9.78 -45.26 25.11
C THR A 781 -8.51 -44.47 24.87
N VAL A 782 -8.53 -43.14 25.07
CA VAL A 782 -7.34 -42.28 24.84
C VAL A 782 -6.15 -42.68 25.70
N ILE A 783 -6.39 -43.08 26.95
CA ILE A 783 -5.34 -43.51 27.89
C ILE A 783 -4.75 -44.86 27.47
N ASN A 784 -5.58 -45.85 27.14
CA ASN A 784 -5.11 -47.18 26.74
C ASN A 784 -4.40 -47.13 25.38
N ASP A 785 -4.93 -46.35 24.42
CA ASP A 785 -4.29 -46.14 23.12
C ASP A 785 -2.91 -45.50 23.27
N ALA A 786 -2.78 -44.47 24.12
CA ALA A 786 -1.49 -43.85 24.42
C ALA A 786 -0.53 -44.81 25.16
N TYR A 787 -1.07 -45.68 26.01
CA TYR A 787 -0.29 -46.65 26.79
C TYR A 787 0.31 -47.78 25.94
N GLN A 788 -0.43 -48.23 24.92
CA GLN A 788 -0.07 -49.34 24.03
C GLN A 788 0.70 -48.91 22.76
N SER A 789 0.74 -47.60 22.47
CA SER A 789 1.43 -47.06 21.30
C SER A 789 2.94 -47.33 21.34
N HIS A 790 3.43 -48.17 20.41
CA HIS A 790 4.84 -48.58 20.32
C HIS A 790 5.80 -47.42 20.02
N ASP A 791 5.32 -46.38 19.35
CA ASP A 791 6.08 -45.17 19.06
C ASP A 791 6.37 -44.29 20.30
N ILE A 792 5.64 -44.49 21.40
CA ILE A 792 5.72 -43.69 22.63
C ILE A 792 6.37 -44.50 23.78
N ASN A 793 6.35 -45.83 23.68
CA ASN A 793 6.75 -46.70 24.79
C ASN A 793 7.48 -47.97 24.29
N PRO A 794 8.82 -47.98 24.27
CA PRO A 794 9.63 -49.10 23.75
C PRO A 794 9.68 -50.33 24.67
N LEU A 795 8.98 -50.32 25.81
CA LEU A 795 9.11 -51.37 26.83
C LEU A 795 8.15 -52.56 26.68
N GLY A 796 7.22 -52.55 25.72
CA GLY A 796 6.34 -53.69 25.41
C GLY A 796 5.44 -54.10 26.57
N LYS A 797 4.30 -53.39 26.75
CA LYS A 797 3.34 -53.64 27.84
C LYS A 797 2.24 -54.60 27.38
N ILE A 798 1.88 -55.60 28.20
CA ILE A 798 1.01 -56.72 27.81
C ILE A 798 -0.48 -56.49 28.19
N GLY A 799 -0.89 -55.28 28.59
CA GLY A 799 -2.25 -55.02 29.09
C GLY A 799 -2.79 -53.60 28.88
N GLU A 800 -4.05 -53.38 29.27
CA GLU A 800 -4.67 -52.05 29.36
C GLU A 800 -4.27 -51.36 30.68
N ARG A 801 -4.01 -50.04 30.64
CA ARG A 801 -3.73 -49.24 31.84
C ARG A 801 -4.97 -49.02 32.69
N ILE A 802 -6.12 -48.89 32.04
CA ILE A 802 -7.43 -48.67 32.65
C ILE A 802 -8.36 -49.80 32.20
N GLN A 803 -8.72 -50.68 33.15
CA GLN A 803 -9.52 -51.88 32.90
C GLN A 803 -11.02 -51.60 32.90
N HIS A 804 -11.47 -50.63 33.71
CA HIS A 804 -12.88 -50.22 33.82
C HIS A 804 -13.00 -48.69 33.90
N ASP A 805 -14.10 -48.15 33.38
CA ASP A 805 -14.32 -46.70 33.23
C ASP A 805 -14.24 -45.91 34.56
N THR A 806 -14.62 -46.53 35.69
CA THR A 806 -14.57 -45.90 37.01
C THR A 806 -13.19 -45.92 37.66
N GLN A 807 -12.22 -46.68 37.12
CA GLN A 807 -10.89 -46.82 37.73
C GLN A 807 -10.17 -45.47 37.85
N ILE A 808 -10.32 -44.57 36.87
CA ILE A 808 -9.75 -43.21 36.92
C ILE A 808 -10.33 -42.43 38.08
N VAL A 809 -11.64 -42.52 38.30
CA VAL A 809 -12.35 -41.85 39.40
C VAL A 809 -11.83 -42.33 40.75
N ASP A 810 -11.56 -43.63 40.87
CA ASP A 810 -11.02 -44.22 42.09
C ASP A 810 -9.57 -43.81 42.33
N GLU A 811 -8.73 -43.78 41.29
CA GLU A 811 -7.32 -43.41 41.38
C GLU A 811 -7.08 -41.92 41.69
N ILE A 812 -7.92 -40.99 41.18
CA ILE A 812 -7.77 -39.56 41.50
C ILE A 812 -8.13 -39.22 42.95
N GLY A 813 -8.91 -40.08 43.64
CA GLY A 813 -9.31 -39.84 45.02
C GLY A 813 -10.27 -38.65 45.19
N THR A 814 -10.45 -38.18 46.42
CA THR A 814 -11.43 -37.13 46.75
C THR A 814 -10.99 -35.72 46.35
N ASN A 815 -9.69 -35.43 46.40
CA ASN A 815 -9.14 -34.10 46.13
C ASN A 815 -8.49 -33.97 44.74
N GLY A 816 -8.37 -35.08 44.01
CA GLY A 816 -7.81 -35.09 42.67
C GLY A 816 -8.76 -34.60 41.59
N PHE A 817 -8.20 -34.37 40.41
CA PHE A 817 -8.92 -33.90 39.23
C PHE A 817 -8.25 -34.40 37.94
N THR A 818 -9.01 -34.38 36.85
CA THR A 818 -8.55 -34.71 35.51
C THR A 818 -8.77 -33.53 34.58
N VAL A 819 -7.72 -33.09 33.90
CA VAL A 819 -7.78 -32.11 32.82
C VAL A 819 -7.93 -32.86 31.50
N VAL A 820 -8.92 -32.47 30.71
CA VAL A 820 -9.22 -33.05 29.40
C VAL A 820 -9.10 -31.95 28.36
N MET A 821 -8.38 -32.24 27.28
CA MET A 821 -8.28 -31.37 26.10
C MET A 821 -9.01 -32.01 24.93
N SER A 822 -9.93 -31.27 24.31
CA SER A 822 -10.71 -31.72 23.16
C SER A 822 -10.55 -30.81 21.94
N CYS A 823 -10.74 -31.35 20.75
CA CYS A 823 -10.75 -30.65 19.46
C CYS A 823 -11.94 -31.16 18.65
N ALA A 824 -12.82 -30.28 18.18
CA ALA A 824 -14.04 -30.66 17.45
C ALA A 824 -14.87 -31.75 18.18
N ASP A 825 -15.05 -31.57 19.50
CA ASP A 825 -15.76 -32.49 20.41
C ASP A 825 -15.11 -33.89 20.62
N GLU A 826 -13.90 -34.11 20.11
CA GLU A 826 -13.11 -35.33 20.34
C GLU A 826 -12.01 -35.08 21.38
N ILE A 827 -11.78 -36.01 22.31
CA ILE A 827 -10.69 -35.92 23.29
C ILE A 827 -9.35 -36.23 22.61
N VAL A 828 -8.46 -35.24 22.65
CA VAL A 828 -7.10 -35.33 22.07
C VAL A 828 -6.03 -35.59 23.13
N GLY A 829 -6.33 -35.37 24.40
CA GLY A 829 -5.43 -35.70 25.50
C GLY A 829 -6.01 -35.44 26.89
N THR A 830 -5.35 -36.00 27.90
CA THR A 830 -5.78 -35.92 29.31
C THR A 830 -4.58 -35.94 30.26
N ALA A 831 -4.71 -35.26 31.40
CA ALA A 831 -3.77 -35.30 32.51
C ALA A 831 -4.52 -35.40 33.85
N SER A 832 -4.18 -36.37 34.69
CA SER A 832 -4.83 -36.60 35.99
C SER A 832 -3.89 -36.39 37.16
N VAL A 833 -4.43 -35.77 38.21
CA VAL A 833 -3.73 -35.36 39.43
C VAL A 833 -4.43 -35.97 40.64
N LYS A 834 -3.66 -36.46 41.61
CA LYS A 834 -4.15 -37.01 42.88
C LYS A 834 -3.27 -36.55 44.05
N ASP A 835 -3.74 -36.76 45.28
CA ASP A 835 -2.93 -36.54 46.48
C ASP A 835 -1.70 -37.47 46.49
N TRP A 836 -0.53 -36.93 46.85
CA TRP A 836 0.67 -37.75 46.99
C TRP A 836 0.50 -38.71 48.17
N LYS A 837 0.50 -40.02 47.89
CA LYS A 837 0.47 -41.07 48.90
C LYS A 837 1.79 -41.83 48.89
N PRO A 838 2.64 -41.71 49.93
CA PRO A 838 3.77 -42.62 50.10
C PRO A 838 3.21 -44.00 50.50
N ASN A 839 3.32 -45.00 49.64
CA ASN A 839 2.89 -46.36 49.99
C ASN A 839 3.91 -47.04 50.92
N ALA A 840 3.46 -47.97 51.76
CA ALA A 840 4.31 -48.65 52.76
C ALA A 840 5.42 -49.55 52.16
N GLN A 841 5.36 -49.86 50.86
CA GLN A 841 6.42 -50.53 50.07
C GLN A 841 7.37 -49.54 49.34
N GLU A 842 7.25 -48.23 49.57
CA GLU A 842 7.97 -47.18 48.83
C GLU A 842 9.18 -46.59 49.58
N ASN A 843 9.63 -47.21 50.68
CA ASN A 843 10.86 -46.77 51.37
C ASN A 843 12.16 -47.26 50.70
N GLU A 844 12.11 -47.69 49.43
CA GLU A 844 13.25 -48.19 48.66
C GLU A 844 13.68 -47.20 47.54
N TRP A 845 13.39 -45.91 47.67
CA TRP A 845 13.98 -44.92 46.77
C TRP A 845 15.46 -44.74 47.13
N LYS A 846 16.33 -44.89 46.13
CA LYS A 846 17.77 -44.63 46.22
C LYS A 846 18.06 -43.18 45.79
N PRO A 847 19.19 -42.59 46.23
CA PRO A 847 19.60 -41.25 45.82
C PRO A 847 19.73 -41.11 44.30
N THR A 848 19.58 -39.88 43.80
CA THR A 848 19.81 -39.57 42.38
C THR A 848 21.22 -39.97 41.95
N GLY A 849 21.32 -40.64 40.80
CA GLY A 849 22.58 -41.16 40.27
C GLY A 849 23.03 -42.52 40.83
N TYR A 850 22.24 -43.15 41.70
CA TYR A 850 22.59 -44.46 42.28
C TYR A 850 22.73 -45.56 41.20
N TYR A 851 21.95 -45.47 40.11
CA TYR A 851 22.01 -46.40 38.99
C TYR A 851 22.61 -45.79 37.71
N ASP A 852 23.33 -44.67 37.80
CA ASP A 852 23.94 -44.02 36.64
C ASP A 852 24.95 -44.94 35.94
N GLY A 853 24.91 -44.93 34.60
CA GLY A 853 25.76 -45.77 33.77
C GLY A 853 25.42 -47.26 33.79
N ARG A 854 24.31 -47.67 34.45
CA ARG A 854 23.85 -49.06 34.52
C ARG A 854 22.50 -49.25 33.85
N SER A 855 22.35 -50.36 33.14
CA SER A 855 21.06 -50.85 32.66
C SER A 855 20.19 -51.36 33.82
N ALA A 856 18.88 -51.50 33.57
CA ALA A 856 17.99 -52.07 34.59
C ALA A 856 18.40 -53.51 34.97
N ASP A 857 18.87 -54.31 34.03
CA ASP A 857 19.30 -55.69 34.31
C ASP A 857 20.55 -55.75 35.21
N GLU A 858 21.45 -54.76 35.09
CA GLU A 858 22.63 -54.63 35.97
C GLU A 858 22.28 -54.09 37.36
N ALA A 859 21.21 -53.30 37.48
CA ALA A 859 20.74 -52.75 38.75
C ALA A 859 20.22 -53.83 39.73
N LEU A 860 19.76 -54.98 39.21
CA LEU A 860 19.31 -56.13 39.99
C LEU A 860 20.44 -56.74 40.86
N VAL A 861 21.68 -56.70 40.38
CA VAL A 861 22.83 -57.38 41.00
C VAL A 861 23.46 -56.55 42.14
N VAL A 862 23.12 -55.25 42.23
CA VAL A 862 23.77 -54.29 43.14
C VAL A 862 22.92 -53.89 44.34
N ASP A 863 21.82 -54.60 44.59
CA ASP A 863 21.04 -54.43 45.83
C ASP A 863 21.66 -55.23 47.00
N ASP A 864 22.97 -55.03 47.17
CA ASP A 864 23.77 -55.63 48.24
C ASP A 864 23.57 -54.80 49.51
N ALA A 865 23.27 -55.46 50.64
CA ALA A 865 22.80 -54.85 51.88
C ALA A 865 23.82 -53.90 52.59
N SER A 866 24.93 -53.56 51.94
CA SER A 866 26.06 -52.85 52.55
C SER A 866 26.09 -51.33 52.30
N ILE A 867 25.21 -50.77 51.45
CA ILE A 867 25.05 -49.32 51.29
C ILE A 867 23.56 -49.00 51.02
N ALA A 868 22.80 -48.56 52.02
CA ALA A 868 21.39 -48.21 51.84
C ALA A 868 21.02 -46.93 52.60
N GLU A 869 21.40 -45.77 52.06
CA GLU A 869 20.66 -44.55 52.38
C GLU A 869 19.38 -44.53 51.56
N THR A 870 18.28 -44.95 52.18
CA THR A 870 16.95 -44.78 51.60
C THR A 870 16.47 -43.35 51.80
N ILE A 871 15.90 -42.76 50.75
CA ILE A 871 15.44 -41.37 50.78
C ILE A 871 13.91 -41.27 50.72
N SER A 872 13.35 -40.27 51.40
CA SER A 872 11.92 -39.99 51.35
C SER A 872 11.61 -38.93 50.29
N CYS A 873 10.88 -39.32 49.25
CA CYS A 873 10.38 -38.42 48.21
C CYS A 873 9.10 -37.69 48.70
N LYS A 874 9.25 -36.58 49.43
CA LYS A 874 8.10 -35.79 49.91
C LYS A 874 7.44 -34.99 48.79
N GLY A 875 6.13 -35.16 48.61
CA GLY A 875 5.27 -34.43 47.69
C GLY A 875 3.93 -34.07 48.32
N ASP A 876 3.25 -33.09 47.73
CA ASP A 876 1.90 -32.68 48.13
C ASP A 876 0.86 -33.28 47.18
N VAL A 877 1.16 -33.33 45.87
CA VAL A 877 0.31 -33.95 44.83
C VAL A 877 1.14 -34.74 43.81
N GLU A 878 0.50 -35.69 43.13
CA GLU A 878 1.09 -36.51 42.08
C GLU A 878 0.36 -36.29 40.74
N VAL A 879 1.12 -35.98 39.68
CA VAL A 879 0.63 -36.11 38.30
C VAL A 879 0.96 -37.54 37.86
N PHE A 880 -0.02 -38.43 37.92
CA PHE A 880 0.21 -39.87 37.77
C PHE A 880 -0.18 -40.43 36.40
N MET A 881 -0.84 -39.62 35.55
CA MET A 881 -1.32 -40.08 34.25
C MET A 881 -1.41 -38.90 33.29
N VAL A 882 -0.61 -38.95 32.22
CA VAL A 882 -0.64 -37.99 31.10
C VAL A 882 -0.71 -38.81 29.81
N ALA A 883 -1.78 -38.64 29.05
CA ALA A 883 -2.02 -39.35 27.80
C ALA A 883 -2.38 -38.36 26.70
N VAL A 884 -1.80 -38.55 25.52
CA VAL A 884 -2.13 -37.80 24.31
C VAL A 884 -2.49 -38.82 23.24
N LYS A 885 -3.55 -38.53 22.49
CA LYS A 885 -4.04 -39.42 21.45
C LYS A 885 -2.92 -39.74 20.44
N PRO A 886 -2.66 -41.03 20.13
CA PRO A 886 -1.65 -41.40 19.13
C PRO A 886 -2.00 -40.87 17.73
N GLY A 887 -0.99 -40.46 16.97
CA GLY A 887 -1.16 -39.98 15.58
C GLY A 887 -0.26 -38.79 15.25
N LEU A 888 0.19 -38.68 13.99
CA LEU A 888 1.03 -37.58 13.52
C LEU A 888 0.35 -36.21 13.70
N GLN A 889 -0.98 -36.17 13.61
CA GLN A 889 -1.76 -34.95 13.74
C GLN A 889 -1.80 -34.37 15.17
N TYR A 890 -1.55 -35.18 16.22
CA TYR A 890 -1.57 -34.76 17.63
C TYR A 890 -0.16 -34.67 18.26
N ARG A 891 0.85 -35.29 17.64
CA ARG A 891 2.23 -35.29 18.14
C ARG A 891 2.93 -33.94 17.95
N LYS A 892 3.80 -33.60 18.91
CA LYS A 892 4.64 -32.37 18.92
C LYS A 892 3.85 -31.06 18.75
N LYS A 893 2.54 -31.05 19.01
CA LYS A 893 1.67 -29.86 18.93
C LYS A 893 1.40 -29.19 20.29
N GLY A 894 2.26 -29.43 21.28
CA GLY A 894 2.13 -28.79 22.60
C GLY A 894 0.95 -29.26 23.48
N ILE A 895 0.23 -30.33 23.09
CA ILE A 895 -0.96 -30.83 23.83
C ILE A 895 -0.61 -31.24 25.27
N ALA A 896 0.43 -32.07 25.47
CA ALA A 896 0.88 -32.48 26.80
C ALA A 896 1.30 -31.27 27.66
N ASP A 897 1.94 -30.28 27.05
CA ASP A 897 2.38 -29.05 27.73
C ASP A 897 1.19 -28.18 28.14
N GLY A 898 0.17 -28.07 27.28
CA GLY A 898 -1.07 -27.38 27.58
C GLY A 898 -1.86 -28.05 28.72
N LEU A 899 -1.94 -29.38 28.72
CA LEU A 899 -2.56 -30.16 29.80
C LEU A 899 -1.85 -29.93 31.14
N LEU A 900 -0.52 -29.95 31.16
CA LEU A 900 0.26 -29.71 32.37
C LEU A 900 0.12 -28.29 32.90
N ARG A 901 0.17 -27.28 32.02
CA ARG A 901 -0.08 -25.89 32.41
C ARG A 901 -1.46 -25.72 33.05
N ALA A 902 -2.48 -26.39 32.51
CA ALA A 902 -3.81 -26.37 33.09
C ALA A 902 -3.85 -27.06 34.47
N CYS A 903 -3.14 -28.17 34.66
CA CYS A 903 -2.97 -28.79 35.98
C CYS A 903 -2.30 -27.84 36.98
N GLU A 904 -1.19 -27.19 36.59
CA GLU A 904 -0.47 -26.24 37.44
C GLU A 904 -1.35 -25.04 37.82
N GLN A 905 -2.09 -24.47 36.87
CA GLN A 905 -3.03 -23.39 37.13
C GLN A 905 -4.14 -23.81 38.10
N GLN A 906 -4.65 -25.04 37.98
CA GLN A 906 -5.68 -25.55 38.85
C GLN A 906 -5.15 -25.81 40.27
N LEU A 907 -3.95 -26.34 40.41
CA LEU A 907 -3.28 -26.49 41.70
C LEU A 907 -3.05 -25.12 42.37
N LYS A 908 -2.55 -24.13 41.62
CA LYS A 908 -2.40 -22.75 42.13
C LYS A 908 -3.72 -22.14 42.60
N LYS A 909 -4.86 -22.53 41.99
CA LYS A 909 -6.20 -22.11 42.44
C LYS A 909 -6.63 -22.84 43.70
N GLN A 910 -6.41 -24.15 43.80
CA GLN A 910 -6.79 -24.96 44.96
C GLN A 910 -5.98 -24.61 46.21
N PHE A 911 -4.70 -24.19 46.07
CA PHE A 911 -3.75 -23.98 47.18
C PHE A 911 -3.41 -22.49 47.48
N ARG A 912 -4.31 -21.52 47.23
CA ARG A 912 -4.11 -20.05 47.41
C ARG A 912 -3.53 -19.61 48.79
N PRO A 913 -2.89 -18.42 48.89
CA PRO A 913 -1.57 -18.21 49.48
C PRO A 913 -1.56 -18.31 51.01
N LYS A 914 -1.19 -19.48 51.52
CA LYS A 914 -0.58 -19.61 52.85
C LYS A 914 0.83 -20.14 52.66
N THR A 915 1.79 -19.27 52.37
CA THR A 915 3.27 -19.45 52.50
C THR A 915 3.95 -20.74 52.00
N ASP A 916 3.23 -21.72 51.46
CA ASP A 916 3.75 -23.06 51.21
C ASP A 916 3.79 -23.31 49.69
N GLN A 917 5.01 -23.56 49.19
CA GLN A 917 5.24 -24.07 47.85
C GLN A 917 4.58 -25.44 47.70
N VAL A 918 3.78 -25.65 46.66
CA VAL A 918 3.19 -26.97 46.37
C VAL A 918 4.21 -27.81 45.62
N ARG A 919 4.55 -28.98 46.16
CA ARG A 919 5.49 -29.92 45.54
C ARG A 919 4.73 -30.94 44.72
N VAL A 920 4.87 -30.85 43.41
CA VAL A 920 4.30 -31.79 42.46
C VAL A 920 5.31 -32.91 42.20
N ILE A 921 4.91 -34.15 42.43
CA ILE A 921 5.70 -35.34 42.10
C ILE A 921 5.19 -35.97 40.80
N LEU A 922 6.13 -36.49 40.03
CA LEU A 922 5.86 -37.26 38.81
C LEU A 922 6.76 -38.50 38.79
N ARG A 923 6.19 -39.66 38.45
CA ARG A 923 6.92 -40.92 38.31
C ARG A 923 7.17 -41.20 36.83
N VAL A 924 8.44 -41.28 36.43
CA VAL A 924 8.83 -41.45 35.02
C VAL A 924 9.74 -42.65 34.88
N VAL A 925 9.53 -43.47 33.85
CA VAL A 925 10.53 -44.46 33.48
C VAL A 925 11.74 -43.76 32.86
N ARG A 926 12.92 -43.97 33.45
CA ARG A 926 14.17 -43.25 33.15
C ARG A 926 14.47 -43.21 31.65
N GLU A 927 14.27 -44.32 30.95
CA GLU A 927 14.63 -44.51 29.55
C GLU A 927 13.61 -43.93 28.55
N ILE A 928 12.41 -43.54 28.99
CA ILE A 928 11.33 -43.09 28.09
C ILE A 928 11.28 -41.56 28.01
N ASN A 929 10.90 -40.89 29.10
CA ASN A 929 10.51 -39.47 29.06
C ASN A 929 11.28 -38.57 30.05
N SER A 930 12.32 -39.08 30.71
CA SER A 930 13.05 -38.34 31.76
C SER A 930 13.59 -36.98 31.28
N GLN A 931 14.21 -36.94 30.10
CA GLN A 931 14.75 -35.73 29.49
C GLN A 931 13.68 -34.67 29.16
N TYR A 932 12.48 -35.12 28.79
CA TYR A 932 11.36 -34.21 28.55
C TYR A 932 10.96 -33.47 29.83
N TRP A 933 10.84 -34.19 30.95
CA TRP A 933 10.43 -33.61 32.24
C TRP A 933 11.51 -32.73 32.87
N LEU A 934 12.80 -33.07 32.68
CA LEU A 934 13.92 -32.21 33.09
C LEU A 934 13.84 -30.83 32.42
N LYS A 935 13.58 -30.78 31.11
CA LYS A 935 13.38 -29.52 30.37
C LYS A 935 12.16 -28.71 30.83
N LYS A 936 11.22 -29.33 31.54
CA LYS A 936 10.00 -28.69 32.07
C LYS A 936 10.14 -28.22 33.53
N GLY A 937 11.36 -28.22 34.05
CA GLY A 937 11.70 -27.71 35.38
C GLY A 937 11.49 -28.70 36.51
N TYR A 938 11.28 -29.99 36.20
CA TYR A 938 11.32 -31.04 37.22
C TYR A 938 12.77 -31.44 37.49
N ARG A 939 13.08 -31.73 38.76
CA ARG A 939 14.37 -32.30 39.20
C ARG A 939 14.16 -33.72 39.69
N ILE A 940 15.12 -34.61 39.43
CA ILE A 940 15.10 -35.96 39.98
C ILE A 940 15.32 -35.86 41.49
N VAL A 941 14.48 -36.56 42.26
CA VAL A 941 14.57 -36.60 43.73
C VAL A 941 14.72 -38.01 44.25
N GLY A 942 14.64 -39.05 43.41
CA GLY A 942 14.96 -40.42 43.78
C GLY A 942 14.81 -41.39 42.62
N GLU A 943 15.44 -42.55 42.74
CA GLU A 943 15.45 -43.61 41.73
C GLU A 943 15.07 -44.94 42.35
N ARG A 944 14.38 -45.79 41.59
CA ARG A 944 13.93 -47.11 42.06
C ARG A 944 14.06 -48.13 40.94
N TYR A 945 14.64 -49.28 41.26
CA TYR A 945 14.60 -50.44 40.38
C TYR A 945 13.22 -51.08 40.40
N CYS A 946 12.68 -51.38 39.21
CA CYS A 946 11.42 -52.09 39.03
C CYS A 946 11.67 -53.42 38.31
N PRO A 947 11.42 -54.58 38.95
CA PRO A 947 11.63 -55.89 38.32
C PRO A 947 10.63 -56.13 37.18
N PRO A 948 10.91 -57.11 36.30
CA PRO A 948 9.98 -57.55 35.27
C PRO A 948 8.57 -57.79 35.82
N MET A 949 7.55 -57.51 35.01
CA MET A 949 6.12 -57.52 35.31
C MET A 949 5.63 -56.39 36.23
N THR A 950 6.50 -55.48 36.68
CA THR A 950 6.04 -54.23 37.30
C THR A 950 5.28 -53.40 36.27
N TRP A 951 4.02 -53.05 36.55
CA TRP A 951 3.11 -52.35 35.60
C TRP A 951 2.90 -53.09 34.28
N ASP A 952 2.91 -54.42 34.31
CA ASP A 952 2.72 -55.30 33.15
C ASP A 952 3.76 -55.08 32.04
N VAL A 953 4.98 -54.67 32.44
CA VAL A 953 6.14 -54.48 31.56
C VAL A 953 6.99 -55.74 31.60
N GLU A 954 7.24 -56.39 30.45
CA GLU A 954 8.02 -57.64 30.39
C GLU A 954 9.48 -57.49 30.85
N LYS A 955 10.03 -56.28 30.75
CA LYS A 955 11.43 -55.96 31.08
C LYS A 955 11.53 -55.19 32.38
N ALA A 956 12.66 -55.35 33.06
CA ALA A 956 12.99 -54.48 34.18
C ALA A 956 13.24 -53.05 33.70
N PHE A 957 12.97 -52.06 34.54
CA PHE A 957 13.24 -50.64 34.24
C PHE A 957 13.56 -49.85 35.50
N ILE A 958 14.10 -48.64 35.34
CA ILE A 958 14.35 -47.74 36.46
C ILE A 958 13.29 -46.65 36.47
N LEU A 959 12.62 -46.51 37.61
CA LEU A 959 11.62 -45.48 37.85
C LEU A 959 12.28 -44.29 38.56
N LEU A 960 12.06 -43.09 38.03
CA LEU A 960 12.48 -41.84 38.62
C LEU A 960 11.30 -41.18 39.33
N ALA A 961 11.50 -40.75 40.58
CA ALA A 961 10.66 -39.76 41.22
C ALA A 961 11.21 -38.37 40.87
N MET A 962 10.40 -37.55 40.21
CA MET A 962 10.78 -36.20 39.80
C MET A 962 9.87 -35.18 40.49
N ARG A 963 10.45 -34.10 41.00
CA ARG A 963 9.74 -33.04 41.75
C ARG A 963 9.83 -31.70 41.04
N LYS A 964 8.73 -30.96 41.04
CA LYS A 964 8.69 -29.53 40.70
C LYS A 964 7.96 -28.78 41.80
N ASP A 965 8.53 -27.66 42.23
CA ASP A 965 7.89 -26.77 43.19
C ASP A 965 7.14 -25.69 42.38
N ILE A 966 5.82 -25.54 42.57
CA ILE A 966 4.97 -24.66 41.73
C ILE A 966 4.35 -23.47 42.47
#